data_AF-A0A8H5KSA2-F1
#
_entry.id   AF-A0A8H5KSA2-F1
#
_cell.length_a   1.000
_cell.length_b   1.000
_cell.length_c   1.000
_cell.angle_alpha   90.00
_cell.angle_beta   90.00
_cell.angle_gamma   90.00
#
_symmetry.space_group_name_H-M   'P 1'
#
loop_
_entity.id
_entity.type
_entity.pdbx_description
1 polymer ?
#
loop_
_entity_poly.entity_id
_entity_poly.type
_entity_poly.pdbx_seq_one_letter_code
_entity_poly.pdbx_strand_id
1 'polypeptide(L)'
;MVKDTTPAEAGDGEPTAEPQVTYASGRVEHQGQSQADSPPDLRLIHYNDVYHLDPSSAEPVGGLPRFISVCREYQEGEQFRNQPRALTLFSGDVFNPSLESTVTKGQHMVPVLDVIGTDCSCVGNHDFDFGVKQFEHLSSQNKFPWLLANVIDHDIGGDTPIGHAKKTHMITTSNGIKVGLIGLGEREWLETINSLPPNLEYRSATAVAKELVPKLREDGAEIIVCLSHMREPNDNKLAEQTGGLIDIILGGHDHFYAHSLINGTHVLRSGTDFKNLSYIEARRKEDDPSKWDFDIWRRDIVSSIEEDPSTLKKVDELTSKLNQSLARPIGYTATPLDARFSTVRLKESNIGNFVCDVMRQHHGADCTIMASGTIRGDQIYPPGPIRIKDITTCFPFEDPVVLLRVTGQAIFDALENSVAMYPALEGRFPQVSNIRFEFDPSRRRGERVLWAEIGGKPYEPEKLYVLCTRGYMGRGKDGFTSLLVKSEGGQAEEIIEEENGILISAMLRQYFMGLLTVGRWKNLAQHWVRVAQKCETPVSPVRTTFNTDFPSLESVAENLPKDKRTESVTKDAKDPWGRFLKRRFSINIQPHDDNEASDEEPHGKEREEEEFEDPDGARLDFEILLMRKFFAKWALKAKVKTSICDPLKEGEYTVDWTTCIAPVVDGRIIMTGASTPKN
;
A
#
# COMPACT_ATOMS: atom_id res chain seq x y z
N MET A 1 -9.70 23.65 -41.59
CA MET A 1 -8.49 23.87 -40.78
C MET A 1 -8.91 23.73 -39.33
N VAL A 2 -8.94 22.49 -38.85
CA VAL A 2 -9.33 22.15 -37.48
C VAL A 2 -8.08 22.35 -36.63
N LYS A 3 -8.17 23.19 -35.59
CA LYS A 3 -7.06 23.38 -34.65
C LYS A 3 -6.99 22.15 -33.76
N ASP A 4 -5.88 21.43 -33.84
CA ASP A 4 -5.45 20.48 -32.82
C ASP A 4 -5.31 21.24 -31.49
N THR A 5 -6.23 21.00 -30.56
CA THR A 5 -6.06 21.35 -29.16
C THR A 5 -5.30 20.21 -28.51
N THR A 6 -4.06 20.48 -28.12
CA THR A 6 -3.24 19.66 -27.23
C THR A 6 -4.01 19.23 -25.97
N PRO A 7 -3.79 18.01 -25.44
CA PRO A 7 -4.38 17.60 -24.17
C PRO A 7 -3.92 18.55 -23.07
N ALA A 8 -4.86 19.08 -22.28
CA ALA A 8 -4.52 19.72 -21.02
C ALA A 8 -4.02 18.62 -20.09
N GLU A 9 -2.77 18.72 -19.61
CA GLU A 9 -2.27 17.93 -18.49
C GLU A 9 -3.17 18.22 -17.27
N ALA A 10 -4.08 17.31 -16.97
CA ALA A 10 -4.90 17.36 -15.77
C ALA A 10 -4.05 16.91 -14.56
N GLY A 11 -3.24 17.81 -14.02
CA GLY A 11 -2.56 17.57 -12.74
C GLY A 11 -1.45 18.56 -12.44
N ASP A 12 -1.73 19.56 -11.59
CA ASP A 12 -0.74 20.19 -10.68
C ASP A 12 -1.36 21.18 -9.66
N GLY A 13 -2.65 21.02 -9.32
CA GLY A 13 -3.27 21.78 -8.23
C GLY A 13 -2.98 21.14 -6.86
N GLU A 14 -2.79 21.96 -5.81
CA GLU A 14 -2.79 21.43 -4.44
C GLU A 14 -4.12 20.69 -4.17
N PRO A 15 -4.13 19.56 -3.45
CA PRO A 15 -5.37 18.84 -3.14
C PRO A 15 -6.37 19.73 -2.41
N THR A 16 -7.63 19.73 -2.86
CA THR A 16 -8.68 20.59 -2.28
C THR A 16 -9.98 19.85 -1.97
N ALA A 17 -10.67 20.29 -0.91
CA ALA A 17 -12.00 19.80 -0.58
C ALA A 17 -13.10 20.25 -1.55
N GLU A 18 -12.80 21.09 -2.55
CA GLU A 18 -13.76 21.57 -3.57
C GLU A 18 -13.67 20.75 -4.87
N PRO A 19 -14.76 20.62 -5.64
CA PRO A 19 -14.74 19.88 -6.90
C PRO A 19 -13.82 20.56 -7.91
N GLN A 20 -12.93 19.79 -8.53
CA GLN A 20 -12.03 20.29 -9.56
C GLN A 20 -12.51 19.81 -10.93
N VAL A 21 -12.67 20.73 -11.89
CA VAL A 21 -13.07 20.37 -13.26
C VAL A 21 -11.93 19.62 -13.93
N THR A 22 -12.15 18.36 -14.26
CA THR A 22 -11.22 17.54 -15.05
C THR A 22 -11.50 17.72 -16.53
N TYR A 23 -12.78 17.73 -16.91
CA TYR A 23 -13.22 17.97 -18.27
C TYR A 23 -14.58 18.67 -18.26
N ALA A 24 -14.76 19.64 -19.14
CA ALA A 24 -16.05 20.29 -19.36
C ALA A 24 -16.38 20.29 -20.85
N SER A 25 -17.61 19.89 -21.17
CA SER A 25 -18.15 19.87 -22.54
C SER A 25 -18.36 21.27 -23.14
N GLY A 26 -18.22 22.34 -22.35
CA GLY A 26 -18.48 23.72 -22.75
C GLY A 26 -19.95 24.14 -22.65
N ARG A 27 -20.88 23.23 -22.33
CA ARG A 27 -22.28 23.56 -22.05
C ARG A 27 -22.47 24.37 -20.76
N VAL A 28 -21.50 24.28 -19.85
CA VAL A 28 -21.55 25.00 -18.56
C VAL A 28 -21.15 26.47 -18.70
N GLU A 29 -20.47 26.90 -19.78
CA GLU A 29 -19.93 28.28 -19.90
C GLU A 29 -20.35 29.09 -21.15
N HIS A 30 -21.21 28.61 -22.03
CA HIS A 30 -21.62 29.39 -23.20
C HIS A 30 -22.88 30.26 -22.99
N GLN A 31 -22.64 31.58 -22.92
CA GLN A 31 -23.56 32.68 -23.27
C GLN A 31 -24.77 32.96 -22.36
N GLY A 32 -24.56 33.57 -21.18
CA GLY A 32 -25.47 34.58 -20.60
C GLY A 32 -26.90 34.17 -20.20
N GLN A 33 -27.32 32.94 -20.46
CA GLN A 33 -28.52 32.26 -20.00
C GLN A 33 -28.14 30.80 -19.76
N SER A 34 -28.02 30.39 -18.50
CA SER A 34 -27.48 29.09 -18.10
C SER A 34 -28.38 27.93 -18.49
N GLN A 35 -27.95 27.10 -19.44
CA GLN A 35 -28.38 25.70 -19.52
C GLN A 35 -27.88 24.86 -18.32
N ALA A 36 -27.03 25.44 -17.47
CA ALA A 36 -26.61 24.89 -16.19
C ALA A 36 -27.77 24.66 -15.19
N ASP A 37 -28.98 25.17 -15.46
CA ASP A 37 -30.16 24.95 -14.61
C ASP A 37 -30.96 23.67 -14.96
N SER A 38 -30.67 22.99 -16.08
CA SER A 38 -31.34 21.72 -16.42
C SER A 38 -30.60 20.51 -15.80
N PRO A 39 -31.31 19.61 -15.09
CA PRO A 39 -30.70 18.40 -14.53
C PRO A 39 -29.99 17.56 -15.62
N PRO A 40 -28.84 16.93 -15.31
CA PRO A 40 -28.19 16.00 -16.22
C PRO A 40 -29.09 14.79 -16.50
N ASP A 41 -28.92 14.16 -17.67
CA ASP A 41 -29.64 12.94 -18.03
C ASP A 41 -29.16 11.75 -17.18
N LEU A 42 -27.86 11.66 -16.92
CA LEU A 42 -27.25 10.61 -16.11
C LEU A 42 -26.16 11.18 -15.22
N ARG A 43 -26.04 10.61 -14.02
CA ARG A 43 -25.02 10.93 -13.02
C ARG A 43 -24.27 9.67 -12.66
N LEU A 44 -22.95 9.71 -12.67
CA LEU A 44 -22.08 8.60 -12.30
C LEU A 44 -21.10 9.03 -11.21
N ILE A 45 -20.79 8.09 -10.32
CA ILE A 45 -19.68 8.17 -9.37
C ILE A 45 -18.73 7.02 -9.74
N HIS A 46 -17.45 7.33 -9.93
CA HIS A 46 -16.43 6.33 -10.27
C HIS A 46 -15.24 6.37 -9.32
N TYR A 47 -14.82 5.19 -8.88
CA TYR A 47 -13.60 4.95 -8.11
C TYR A 47 -12.97 3.60 -8.50
N ASN A 48 -11.72 3.37 -8.13
CA ASN A 48 -10.93 2.19 -8.47
C ASN A 48 -9.83 1.97 -7.42
N ASP A 49 -9.31 0.74 -7.34
CA ASP A 49 -8.11 0.37 -6.56
C ASP A 49 -8.16 0.86 -5.10
N VAL A 50 -8.95 0.20 -4.26
CA VAL A 50 -9.12 0.61 -2.86
C VAL A 50 -8.75 -0.51 -1.91
N TYR A 51 -7.62 -0.34 -1.23
CA TYR A 51 -7.03 -1.38 -0.38
C TYR A 51 -7.11 -1.00 1.09
N HIS A 52 -6.85 0.27 1.41
CA HIS A 52 -6.74 0.73 2.79
C HIS A 52 -7.98 1.49 3.25
N LEU A 53 -8.55 1.10 4.40
CA LEU A 53 -9.70 1.79 5.01
C LEU A 53 -9.28 3.09 5.70
N ASP A 54 -8.07 3.12 6.25
CA ASP A 54 -7.54 4.23 7.04
C ASP A 54 -6.97 5.35 6.15
N PRO A 55 -6.98 6.60 6.65
CA PRO A 55 -6.37 7.71 5.94
C PRO A 55 -4.84 7.63 5.92
N SER A 56 -4.27 8.08 4.80
CA SER A 56 -2.85 8.37 4.61
C SER A 56 -2.40 9.58 5.44
N SER A 57 -1.08 9.64 5.72
CA SER A 57 -0.47 10.78 6.42
C SER A 57 -0.31 12.05 5.58
N ALA A 58 -0.40 11.93 4.26
CA ALA A 58 -0.24 13.01 3.28
C ALA A 58 -1.54 13.26 2.51
N GLU A 59 -1.76 14.53 2.12
CA GLU A 59 -2.91 14.91 1.29
C GLU A 59 -2.74 14.43 -0.16
N PRO A 60 -3.84 14.07 -0.85
CA PRO A 60 -5.16 13.76 -0.27
C PRO A 60 -5.08 12.57 0.68
N VAL A 61 -5.62 12.72 1.90
CA VAL A 61 -5.51 11.70 2.95
C VAL A 61 -6.36 10.48 2.68
N GLY A 62 -7.44 10.57 1.91
CA GLY A 62 -8.35 9.45 1.70
C GLY A 62 -9.07 9.02 2.98
N GLY A 63 -9.20 7.71 3.15
CA GLY A 63 -9.90 7.06 4.25
C GLY A 63 -11.40 6.91 3.99
N LEU A 64 -11.91 5.71 4.24
CA LEU A 64 -13.29 5.33 3.93
C LEU A 64 -14.33 6.29 4.56
N PRO A 65 -14.23 6.73 5.82
CA PRO A 65 -15.27 7.59 6.41
C PRO A 65 -15.44 8.93 5.71
N ARG A 66 -14.35 9.57 5.24
CA ARG A 66 -14.42 10.82 4.47
C ARG A 66 -14.92 10.58 3.05
N PHE A 67 -14.47 9.49 2.44
CA PHE A 67 -14.91 9.08 1.12
C PHE A 67 -16.42 8.84 1.08
N ILE A 68 -16.98 8.21 2.12
CA ILE A 68 -18.44 8.04 2.27
C ILE A 68 -19.16 9.37 2.42
N SER A 69 -18.62 10.33 3.19
CA SER A 69 -19.21 11.68 3.28
C SER A 69 -19.36 12.32 1.89
N VAL A 70 -18.33 12.21 1.05
CA VAL A 70 -18.37 12.75 -0.33
C VAL A 70 -19.30 11.94 -1.22
N CYS A 71 -19.34 10.60 -1.10
CA CYS A 71 -20.30 9.78 -1.85
C CYS A 71 -21.74 10.18 -1.51
N ARG A 72 -22.07 10.34 -0.23
CA ARG A 72 -23.40 10.76 0.24
C ARG A 72 -23.73 12.18 -0.16
N GLU A 73 -22.75 13.08 -0.21
CA GLU A 73 -22.95 14.42 -0.77
C GLU A 73 -23.55 14.32 -2.18
N TYR A 74 -23.00 13.47 -3.06
CA TYR A 74 -23.54 13.28 -4.42
C TYR A 74 -24.81 12.44 -4.47
N GLN A 75 -24.92 11.41 -3.64
CA GLN A 75 -26.05 10.48 -3.68
C GLN A 75 -27.31 11.06 -3.05
N GLU A 76 -27.17 11.84 -1.97
CA GLU A 76 -28.26 12.23 -1.07
C GLU A 76 -28.30 13.74 -0.76
N GLY A 77 -27.29 14.52 -1.18
CA GLY A 77 -27.23 15.95 -0.93
C GLY A 77 -28.42 16.72 -1.49
N GLU A 78 -28.88 17.75 -0.76
CA GLU A 78 -30.08 18.51 -1.11
C GLU A 78 -29.97 19.16 -2.51
N GLN A 79 -28.75 19.54 -2.92
CA GLN A 79 -28.46 20.09 -4.25
C GLN A 79 -28.73 19.10 -5.41
N PHE A 80 -28.87 17.81 -5.12
CA PHE A 80 -29.10 16.75 -6.09
C PHE A 80 -30.50 16.11 -6.01
N ARG A 81 -31.36 16.58 -5.10
CA ARG A 81 -32.66 15.94 -4.81
C ARG A 81 -33.63 15.85 -5.99
N ASN A 82 -33.53 16.77 -6.94
CA ASN A 82 -34.35 16.82 -8.16
C ASN A 82 -33.62 16.29 -9.41
N GLN A 83 -32.51 15.58 -9.21
CA GLN A 83 -31.68 15.00 -10.28
C GLN A 83 -31.82 13.48 -10.27
N PRO A 84 -31.47 12.77 -11.36
CA PRO A 84 -31.47 11.31 -11.35
C PRO A 84 -30.53 10.76 -10.27
N ARG A 85 -30.82 9.53 -9.79
CA ARG A 85 -29.94 8.84 -8.84
C ARG A 85 -28.59 8.62 -9.50
N ALA A 86 -27.51 8.94 -8.79
CA ALA A 86 -26.17 8.65 -9.26
C ALA A 86 -25.93 7.13 -9.27
N LEU A 87 -25.38 6.61 -10.37
CA LEU A 87 -24.88 5.23 -10.43
C LEU A 87 -23.44 5.19 -9.91
N THR A 88 -23.16 4.31 -8.95
CA THR A 88 -21.82 4.16 -8.40
C THR A 88 -21.13 2.97 -9.05
N LEU A 89 -20.07 3.22 -9.81
CA LEU A 89 -19.36 2.21 -10.60
C LEU A 89 -17.93 2.06 -10.07
N PHE A 90 -17.48 0.81 -9.97
CA PHE A 90 -16.17 0.47 -9.42
C PHE A 90 -15.35 -0.33 -10.44
N SER A 91 -14.06 -0.02 -10.57
CA SER A 91 -13.19 -0.69 -11.55
C SER A 91 -12.31 -1.78 -10.96
N GLY A 92 -12.68 -2.38 -9.83
CA GLY A 92 -11.99 -3.55 -9.25
C GLY A 92 -10.76 -3.21 -8.40
N ASP A 93 -10.12 -4.26 -7.88
CA ASP A 93 -9.02 -4.22 -6.90
C ASP A 93 -9.47 -3.70 -5.53
N VAL A 94 -10.19 -4.57 -4.81
CA VAL A 94 -10.68 -4.26 -3.46
C VAL A 94 -10.23 -5.28 -2.44
N PHE A 95 -10.12 -6.56 -2.80
CA PHE A 95 -9.94 -7.60 -1.78
C PHE A 95 -8.51 -7.74 -1.27
N ASN A 96 -7.51 -7.26 -1.99
CA ASN A 96 -6.08 -7.28 -1.61
C ASN A 96 -5.36 -6.14 -2.36
N PRO A 97 -4.20 -5.60 -1.90
CA PRO A 97 -3.47 -5.94 -0.70
C PRO A 97 -3.61 -4.93 0.45
N SER A 98 -4.14 -5.40 1.57
CA SER A 98 -4.15 -4.68 2.84
C SER A 98 -3.75 -5.58 4.00
N LEU A 99 -3.51 -4.95 5.15
CA LEU A 99 -3.20 -5.69 6.37
C LEU A 99 -4.42 -6.51 6.81
N GLU A 100 -5.58 -5.88 6.73
CA GLU A 100 -6.89 -6.43 7.00
C GLU A 100 -7.21 -7.58 6.04
N SER A 101 -6.87 -7.44 4.75
CA SER A 101 -7.09 -8.51 3.78
C SER A 101 -6.24 -9.74 4.07
N THR A 102 -5.01 -9.57 4.56
CA THR A 102 -4.13 -10.71 4.90
C THR A 102 -4.78 -11.59 5.96
N VAL A 103 -5.44 -10.99 6.96
CA VAL A 103 -6.10 -11.71 8.06
C VAL A 103 -7.51 -12.17 7.70
N THR A 104 -8.30 -11.32 7.05
CA THR A 104 -9.71 -11.58 6.75
C THR A 104 -9.94 -12.24 5.39
N LYS A 105 -8.88 -12.42 4.60
CA LYS A 105 -8.91 -12.90 3.21
C LYS A 105 -9.91 -12.12 2.36
N GLY A 106 -9.90 -10.79 2.50
CA GLY A 106 -10.76 -9.83 1.77
C GLY A 106 -12.17 -9.61 2.37
N GLN A 107 -12.62 -10.42 3.33
CA GLN A 107 -14.00 -10.39 3.84
C GLN A 107 -14.42 -9.03 4.44
N HIS A 108 -13.48 -8.27 4.99
CA HIS A 108 -13.73 -6.93 5.55
C HIS A 108 -14.23 -5.91 4.51
N MET A 109 -13.95 -6.10 3.22
CA MET A 109 -14.33 -5.15 2.16
C MET A 109 -15.73 -5.36 1.59
N VAL A 110 -16.33 -6.54 1.79
CA VAL A 110 -17.71 -6.81 1.36
C VAL A 110 -18.70 -5.78 1.92
N PRO A 111 -18.77 -5.52 3.25
CA PRO A 111 -19.66 -4.49 3.79
C PRO A 111 -19.27 -3.06 3.37
N VAL A 112 -18.02 -2.84 2.98
CA VAL A 112 -17.53 -1.52 2.54
C VAL A 112 -18.14 -1.15 1.18
N LEU A 113 -18.13 -2.08 0.22
CA LEU A 113 -18.73 -1.87 -1.10
C LEU A 113 -20.25 -1.64 -1.02
N ASP A 114 -20.91 -2.31 -0.07
CA ASP A 114 -22.33 -2.11 0.23
C ASP A 114 -22.60 -0.72 0.82
N VAL A 115 -21.75 -0.22 1.72
CA VAL A 115 -21.90 1.12 2.33
C VAL A 115 -21.64 2.23 1.32
N ILE A 116 -20.72 2.04 0.38
CA ILE A 116 -20.49 2.96 -0.75
C ILE A 116 -21.71 3.03 -1.67
N GLY A 117 -22.53 1.98 -1.70
CA GLY A 117 -23.69 1.88 -2.59
C GLY A 117 -23.28 1.56 -4.03
N THR A 118 -22.31 0.65 -4.20
CA THR A 118 -21.80 0.21 -5.51
C THR A 118 -22.89 -0.51 -6.30
N ASP A 119 -23.09 -0.11 -7.55
CA ASP A 119 -24.12 -0.65 -8.44
C ASP A 119 -23.57 -1.71 -9.41
N CYS A 120 -22.27 -1.65 -9.73
CA CYS A 120 -21.58 -2.64 -10.56
C CYS A 120 -20.06 -2.50 -10.40
N SER A 121 -19.33 -3.62 -10.51
CA SER A 121 -17.87 -3.63 -10.46
C SER A 121 -17.24 -4.38 -11.63
N CYS A 122 -16.07 -3.95 -12.11
CA CYS A 122 -15.14 -4.82 -12.82
C CYS A 122 -14.41 -5.73 -11.83
N VAL A 123 -13.97 -6.90 -12.26
CA VAL A 123 -12.99 -7.71 -11.51
C VAL A 123 -11.60 -7.13 -11.76
N GLY A 124 -10.88 -6.83 -10.68
CA GLY A 124 -9.47 -6.44 -10.71
C GLY A 124 -8.54 -7.60 -10.46
N ASN A 125 -7.23 -7.35 -10.58
CA ASN A 125 -6.28 -8.42 -10.45
C ASN A 125 -6.11 -8.98 -9.05
N HIS A 126 -6.08 -8.10 -8.07
CA HIS A 126 -5.88 -8.48 -6.69
C HIS A 126 -7.16 -9.04 -6.05
N ASP A 127 -8.29 -9.02 -6.75
CA ASP A 127 -9.52 -9.67 -6.30
C ASP A 127 -9.41 -11.21 -6.29
N PHE A 128 -8.48 -11.78 -7.06
CA PHE A 128 -8.19 -13.23 -7.07
C PHE A 128 -6.97 -13.64 -6.24
N ASP A 129 -6.30 -12.75 -5.52
CA ASP A 129 -5.07 -13.10 -4.80
C ASP A 129 -5.25 -14.25 -3.80
N PHE A 130 -6.45 -14.37 -3.20
CA PHE A 130 -6.82 -15.47 -2.30
C PHE A 130 -7.48 -16.67 -2.99
N GLY A 131 -7.48 -16.68 -4.32
CA GLY A 131 -8.00 -17.74 -5.17
C GLY A 131 -9.44 -17.51 -5.65
N VAL A 132 -9.77 -18.16 -6.77
CA VAL A 132 -11.07 -18.00 -7.46
C VAL A 132 -12.27 -18.33 -6.56
N LYS A 133 -12.17 -19.40 -5.76
CA LYS A 133 -13.25 -19.79 -4.83
C LYS A 133 -13.51 -18.75 -3.75
N GLN A 134 -12.45 -18.09 -3.27
CA GLN A 134 -12.61 -17.02 -2.28
C GLN A 134 -13.28 -15.82 -2.93
N PHE A 135 -12.87 -15.42 -4.14
CA PHE A 135 -13.55 -14.39 -4.90
C PHE A 135 -15.03 -14.71 -5.12
N GLU A 136 -15.38 -15.93 -5.54
CA GLU A 136 -16.78 -16.36 -5.71
C GLU A 136 -17.57 -16.25 -4.40
N HIS A 137 -16.97 -16.67 -3.28
CA HIS A 137 -17.60 -16.55 -1.97
C HIS A 137 -17.86 -15.08 -1.58
N LEU A 138 -16.88 -14.19 -1.76
CA LEU A 138 -17.01 -12.78 -1.42
C LEU A 138 -17.99 -12.05 -2.36
N SER A 139 -17.83 -12.24 -3.66
CA SER A 139 -18.67 -11.61 -4.69
C SER A 139 -20.13 -12.05 -4.59
N SER A 140 -20.41 -13.29 -4.17
CA SER A 140 -21.78 -13.78 -3.94
C SER A 140 -22.52 -13.06 -2.81
N GLN A 141 -21.79 -12.38 -1.92
CA GLN A 141 -22.36 -11.60 -0.83
C GLN A 141 -22.71 -10.16 -1.26
N ASN A 142 -22.18 -9.68 -2.39
CA ASN A 142 -22.51 -8.38 -2.93
C ASN A 142 -23.86 -8.41 -3.66
N LYS A 143 -24.60 -7.30 -3.58
CA LYS A 143 -25.91 -7.14 -4.24
C LYS A 143 -25.84 -6.70 -5.71
N PHE A 144 -24.63 -6.44 -6.19
CA PHE A 144 -24.34 -5.97 -7.54
C PHE A 144 -23.52 -7.00 -8.33
N PRO A 145 -23.58 -6.98 -9.67
CA PRO A 145 -22.79 -7.90 -10.47
C PRO A 145 -21.33 -7.45 -10.62
N TRP A 146 -20.45 -8.44 -10.63
CA TRP A 146 -19.06 -8.33 -11.02
C TRP A 146 -18.89 -8.68 -12.50
N LEU A 147 -18.11 -7.86 -13.23
CA LEU A 147 -17.94 -7.98 -14.67
C LEU A 147 -16.51 -8.32 -15.08
N LEU A 148 -16.39 -9.27 -15.99
CA LEU A 148 -15.16 -9.60 -16.69
C LEU A 148 -15.50 -10.40 -17.94
N ALA A 149 -15.31 -9.84 -19.14
CA ALA A 149 -15.80 -10.46 -20.36
C ALA A 149 -14.76 -11.32 -21.09
N ASN A 150 -13.48 -11.10 -20.81
CA ASN A 150 -12.39 -11.50 -21.70
C ASN A 150 -11.34 -12.44 -21.07
N VAL A 151 -11.63 -13.01 -19.90
CA VAL A 151 -10.87 -14.10 -19.30
C VAL A 151 -11.81 -15.26 -19.05
N ILE A 152 -11.71 -16.30 -19.87
CA ILE A 152 -12.62 -17.45 -19.88
C ILE A 152 -11.97 -18.62 -19.15
N ASP A 153 -12.74 -19.27 -18.29
CA ASP A 153 -12.35 -20.50 -17.60
C ASP A 153 -13.10 -21.67 -18.24
N HIS A 154 -12.35 -22.52 -18.95
CA HIS A 154 -12.91 -23.68 -19.65
C HIS A 154 -13.36 -24.79 -18.71
N ASP A 155 -12.84 -24.83 -17.47
CA ASP A 155 -13.11 -25.89 -16.51
C ASP A 155 -14.48 -25.71 -15.83
N ILE A 156 -15.00 -24.48 -15.75
CA ILE A 156 -16.34 -24.17 -15.23
C ILE A 156 -17.43 -24.15 -16.31
N GLY A 157 -17.06 -24.45 -17.56
CA GLY A 157 -17.97 -24.76 -18.65
C GLY A 157 -18.10 -23.67 -19.72
N GLY A 158 -17.82 -24.05 -20.96
CA GLY A 158 -18.14 -23.26 -22.16
C GLY A 158 -17.46 -21.90 -22.19
N ASP A 159 -18.23 -20.87 -22.54
CA ASP A 159 -17.76 -19.49 -22.74
C ASP A 159 -17.90 -18.62 -21.48
N THR A 160 -17.70 -19.22 -20.29
CA THR A 160 -17.95 -18.58 -18.99
C THR A 160 -16.71 -17.87 -18.46
N PRO A 161 -16.80 -16.60 -18.03
CA PRO A 161 -15.69 -15.93 -17.40
C PRO A 161 -15.30 -16.52 -16.04
N ILE A 162 -14.01 -16.42 -15.71
CA ILE A 162 -13.45 -16.85 -14.42
C ILE A 162 -14.22 -16.24 -13.23
N GLY A 163 -14.38 -17.03 -12.15
CA GLY A 163 -15.09 -16.61 -10.94
C GLY A 163 -16.60 -16.40 -11.14
N HIS A 164 -17.18 -16.96 -12.21
CA HIS A 164 -18.56 -16.77 -12.61
C HIS A 164 -18.96 -15.29 -12.81
N ALA A 165 -18.00 -14.43 -13.13
CA ALA A 165 -18.25 -13.04 -13.45
C ALA A 165 -19.14 -12.92 -14.71
N LYS A 166 -19.95 -11.86 -14.79
CA LYS A 166 -20.75 -11.60 -15.99
C LYS A 166 -19.90 -10.92 -17.05
N LYS A 167 -20.18 -11.15 -18.33
CA LYS A 167 -19.51 -10.42 -19.41
C LYS A 167 -20.00 -8.97 -19.49
N THR A 168 -21.32 -8.81 -19.43
CA THR A 168 -22.01 -7.55 -19.56
C THR A 168 -23.15 -7.44 -18.56
N HIS A 169 -23.63 -6.23 -18.33
CA HIS A 169 -24.81 -5.97 -17.53
C HIS A 169 -25.57 -4.75 -18.06
N MET A 170 -26.90 -4.74 -17.91
CA MET A 170 -27.73 -3.61 -18.28
C MET A 170 -28.35 -3.03 -17.01
N ILE A 171 -28.11 -1.75 -16.74
CA ILE A 171 -28.76 -1.00 -15.66
C ILE A 171 -29.78 -0.05 -16.27
N THR A 172 -31.02 -0.07 -15.76
CA THR A 172 -32.01 0.96 -16.09
C THR A 172 -32.03 1.99 -14.96
N THR A 173 -31.73 3.24 -15.28
CA THR A 173 -31.63 4.33 -14.30
C THR A 173 -33.00 4.75 -13.78
N SER A 174 -33.03 5.58 -12.73
CA SER A 174 -34.28 6.07 -12.11
C SER A 174 -35.18 6.86 -13.07
N ASN A 175 -34.62 7.45 -14.13
CA ASN A 175 -35.32 8.15 -15.20
C ASN A 175 -35.47 7.32 -16.49
N GLY A 176 -35.18 6.02 -16.45
CA GLY A 176 -35.47 5.07 -17.53
C GLY A 176 -34.38 4.90 -18.59
N ILE A 177 -33.22 5.54 -18.44
CA ILE A 177 -32.10 5.40 -19.37
C ILE A 177 -31.45 4.03 -19.20
N LYS A 178 -31.21 3.34 -20.31
CA LYS A 178 -30.54 2.03 -20.32
C LYS A 178 -29.03 2.19 -20.49
N VAL A 179 -28.28 1.86 -19.44
CA VAL A 179 -26.81 1.89 -19.38
C VAL A 179 -26.28 0.48 -19.61
N GLY A 180 -25.62 0.26 -20.74
CA GLY A 180 -24.93 -0.99 -21.06
C GLY A 180 -23.51 -0.99 -20.48
N LEU A 181 -23.21 -1.98 -19.66
CA LEU A 181 -21.92 -2.16 -18.98
C LEU A 181 -21.19 -3.37 -19.57
N ILE A 182 -19.87 -3.22 -19.76
CA ILE A 182 -18.95 -4.30 -20.13
C ILE A 182 -17.73 -4.27 -19.20
N GLY A 183 -17.30 -5.44 -18.72
CA GLY A 183 -16.09 -5.58 -17.89
C GLY A 183 -14.90 -6.10 -18.70
N LEU A 184 -13.72 -5.51 -18.59
CA LEU A 184 -12.51 -5.95 -19.32
C LEU A 184 -11.26 -5.92 -18.45
N GLY A 185 -10.47 -6.99 -18.46
CA GLY A 185 -9.15 -7.07 -17.83
C GLY A 185 -8.01 -7.11 -18.86
N GLU A 186 -6.80 -6.77 -18.45
CA GLU A 186 -5.62 -6.88 -19.32
C GLU A 186 -5.03 -8.29 -19.31
N ARG A 187 -4.16 -8.61 -20.28
CA ARG A 187 -3.60 -9.97 -20.39
C ARG A 187 -2.55 -10.22 -19.32
N GLU A 188 -1.73 -9.21 -19.10
CA GLU A 188 -0.58 -9.18 -18.21
C GLU A 188 -0.98 -9.52 -16.78
N TRP A 189 -2.21 -9.16 -16.39
CA TRP A 189 -2.86 -9.61 -15.17
C TRP A 189 -2.67 -11.11 -14.87
N LEU A 190 -2.87 -11.99 -15.86
CA LEU A 190 -2.82 -13.43 -15.60
C LEU A 190 -1.43 -13.90 -15.14
N GLU A 191 -0.39 -13.13 -15.47
CA GLU A 191 0.98 -13.38 -15.03
C GLU A 191 1.27 -12.80 -13.64
N THR A 192 0.42 -11.94 -13.08
CA THR A 192 0.64 -11.31 -11.77
C THR A 192 -0.01 -12.05 -10.61
N ILE A 193 -0.88 -13.03 -10.87
CA ILE A 193 -1.53 -13.83 -9.82
C ILE A 193 -0.94 -15.24 -9.71
N ASN A 194 -0.76 -15.68 -8.47
CA ASN A 194 -0.25 -17.01 -8.13
C ASN A 194 -1.34 -18.10 -8.07
N SER A 195 -2.58 -17.73 -7.75
CA SER A 195 -3.69 -18.62 -7.39
C SER A 195 -4.67 -18.91 -8.55
N LEU A 196 -4.33 -18.54 -9.78
CA LEU A 196 -5.19 -18.76 -10.95
C LEU A 196 -5.15 -20.22 -11.42
N PRO A 197 -6.28 -20.75 -11.93
CA PRO A 197 -6.31 -22.06 -12.59
C PRO A 197 -5.50 -22.05 -13.90
N PRO A 198 -4.99 -23.22 -14.34
CA PRO A 198 -4.10 -23.32 -15.49
C PRO A 198 -4.80 -23.13 -16.85
N ASN A 199 -6.10 -23.47 -16.96
CA ASN A 199 -6.83 -23.54 -18.24
C ASN A 199 -7.61 -22.26 -18.58
N LEU A 200 -6.97 -21.10 -18.40
CA LEU A 200 -7.59 -19.82 -18.72
C LEU A 200 -7.31 -19.39 -20.16
N GLU A 201 -8.36 -18.93 -20.85
CA GLU A 201 -8.26 -18.31 -22.16
C GLU A 201 -8.42 -16.79 -22.02
N TYR A 202 -7.35 -16.05 -22.33
CA TYR A 202 -7.43 -14.61 -22.53
C TYR A 202 -7.90 -14.28 -23.95
N ARG A 203 -8.96 -13.48 -24.06
CA ARG A 203 -9.39 -12.86 -25.31
C ARG A 203 -9.03 -11.39 -25.32
N SER A 204 -8.64 -10.88 -26.49
CA SER A 204 -8.31 -9.46 -26.65
C SER A 204 -9.47 -8.57 -26.21
N ALA A 205 -9.21 -7.64 -25.28
CA ALA A 205 -10.20 -6.68 -24.80
C ALA A 205 -10.90 -5.94 -25.94
N THR A 206 -10.14 -5.49 -26.95
CA THR A 206 -10.69 -4.83 -28.15
C THR A 206 -11.59 -5.75 -28.97
N ALA A 207 -11.21 -7.01 -29.16
CA ALA A 207 -12.01 -7.96 -29.93
C ALA A 207 -13.35 -8.25 -29.22
N VAL A 208 -13.30 -8.47 -27.91
CA VAL A 208 -14.48 -8.70 -27.08
C VAL A 208 -15.38 -7.46 -27.04
N ALA A 209 -14.83 -6.26 -26.91
CA ALA A 209 -15.60 -5.02 -26.99
C ALA A 209 -16.33 -4.87 -28.34
N LYS A 210 -15.64 -5.11 -29.46
CA LYS A 210 -16.23 -5.07 -30.81
C LYS A 210 -17.33 -6.11 -31.01
N GLU A 211 -17.31 -7.21 -30.27
CA GLU A 211 -18.33 -8.25 -30.33
C GLU A 211 -19.55 -7.91 -29.45
N LEU A 212 -19.33 -7.50 -28.21
CA LEU A 212 -20.38 -7.39 -27.19
C LEU A 212 -21.07 -6.03 -27.16
N VAL A 213 -20.37 -4.95 -27.51
CA VAL A 213 -20.95 -3.60 -27.52
C VAL A 213 -22.11 -3.47 -28.53
N PRO A 214 -22.01 -3.97 -29.78
CA PRO A 214 -23.15 -3.97 -30.70
C PRO A 214 -24.36 -4.73 -30.16
N LYS A 215 -24.14 -5.89 -29.51
CA LYS A 215 -25.21 -6.69 -28.90
C LYS A 215 -25.92 -5.91 -27.78
N LEU A 216 -25.15 -5.22 -26.91
CA LEU A 216 -25.73 -4.34 -25.89
C LEU A 216 -26.58 -3.21 -26.49
N ARG A 217 -26.14 -2.62 -27.62
CA ARG A 217 -26.92 -1.61 -28.34
C ARG A 217 -28.21 -2.20 -28.93
N GLU A 218 -28.13 -3.40 -29.53
CA GLU A 218 -29.30 -4.13 -30.04
C GLU A 218 -30.32 -4.45 -28.93
N ASP A 219 -29.84 -4.78 -27.72
CA ASP A 219 -30.65 -5.00 -26.51
C ASP A 219 -31.22 -3.69 -25.92
N GLY A 220 -30.83 -2.54 -26.49
CA GLY A 220 -31.38 -1.22 -26.20
C GLY A 220 -30.52 -0.35 -25.27
N ALA A 221 -29.22 -0.60 -25.12
CA ALA A 221 -28.32 0.30 -24.41
C ALA A 221 -28.23 1.66 -25.10
N GLU A 222 -28.51 2.73 -24.36
CA GLU A 222 -28.48 4.11 -24.84
C GLU A 222 -27.14 4.78 -24.58
N ILE A 223 -26.41 4.31 -23.57
CA ILE A 223 -25.00 4.64 -23.31
C ILE A 223 -24.22 3.35 -23.01
N ILE A 224 -22.97 3.28 -23.46
CA ILE A 224 -22.05 2.17 -23.21
C ILE A 224 -20.91 2.65 -22.35
N VAL A 225 -20.82 2.05 -21.16
CA VAL A 225 -19.74 2.27 -20.20
C VAL A 225 -18.91 1.01 -20.09
N CYS A 226 -17.60 1.12 -20.34
CA CYS A 226 -16.66 0.04 -20.09
C CYS A 226 -16.06 0.23 -18.70
N LEU A 227 -16.21 -0.76 -17.82
CA LEU A 227 -15.44 -0.86 -16.59
C LEU A 227 -14.21 -1.71 -16.90
N SER A 228 -13.03 -1.13 -16.87
CA SER A 228 -11.78 -1.83 -17.17
C SER A 228 -10.85 -1.87 -15.98
N HIS A 229 -10.19 -3.01 -15.79
CA HIS A 229 -9.05 -3.14 -14.90
C HIS A 229 -7.80 -3.41 -15.74
N MET A 230 -7.36 -2.36 -16.43
CA MET A 230 -6.22 -2.37 -17.35
C MET A 230 -5.39 -1.11 -17.13
N ARG A 231 -4.11 -1.15 -17.50
CA ARG A 231 -3.30 0.08 -17.51
C ARG A 231 -3.80 1.09 -18.52
N GLU A 232 -3.53 2.36 -18.26
CA GLU A 232 -3.85 3.49 -19.14
C GLU A 232 -3.44 3.26 -20.60
N PRO A 233 -2.25 2.72 -20.94
CA PRO A 233 -1.91 2.44 -22.33
C PRO A 233 -2.85 1.42 -23.01
N ASN A 234 -3.33 0.44 -22.26
CA ASN A 234 -4.27 -0.57 -22.76
C ASN A 234 -5.69 0.00 -22.89
N ASP A 235 -6.13 0.86 -21.95
CA ASP A 235 -7.39 1.60 -22.06
C ASP A 235 -7.39 2.58 -23.25
N ASN A 236 -6.31 3.33 -23.43
CA ASN A 236 -6.13 4.25 -24.56
C ASN A 236 -6.17 3.48 -25.88
N LYS A 237 -5.45 2.36 -25.96
CA LYS A 237 -5.49 1.45 -27.13
C LYS A 237 -6.89 0.89 -27.39
N LEU A 238 -7.65 0.57 -26.34
CA LEU A 238 -9.04 0.12 -26.48
C LEU A 238 -9.90 1.24 -27.09
N ALA A 239 -9.80 2.47 -26.59
CA ALA A 239 -10.51 3.63 -27.15
C ALA A 239 -10.13 3.89 -28.62
N GLU A 240 -8.84 3.88 -28.95
CA GLU A 240 -8.35 4.06 -30.32
C GLU A 240 -8.93 3.02 -31.27
N GLN A 241 -8.85 1.74 -30.90
CA GLN A 241 -9.17 0.64 -31.79
C GLN A 241 -10.68 0.36 -31.88
N THR A 242 -11.47 0.79 -30.90
CA THR A 242 -12.94 0.70 -30.93
C THR A 242 -13.58 1.87 -31.67
N GLY A 243 -12.88 3.00 -31.82
CA GLY A 243 -13.28 4.09 -32.73
C GLY A 243 -14.63 4.72 -32.37
N GLY A 244 -14.90 4.90 -31.08
CA GLY A 244 -16.13 5.53 -30.59
C GLY A 244 -17.31 4.57 -30.36
N LEU A 245 -17.10 3.25 -30.39
CA LEU A 245 -18.15 2.28 -30.01
C LEU A 245 -18.52 2.39 -28.52
N ILE A 246 -17.57 2.75 -27.68
CA ILE A 246 -17.72 2.95 -26.23
C ILE A 246 -17.79 4.45 -25.96
N ASP A 247 -18.75 4.91 -25.16
CA ASP A 247 -18.90 6.33 -24.84
C ASP A 247 -17.86 6.77 -23.79
N ILE A 248 -17.68 5.94 -22.75
CA ILE A 248 -16.72 6.18 -21.67
C ILE A 248 -16.13 4.87 -21.15
N ILE A 249 -14.81 4.88 -20.95
CA ILE A 249 -14.01 3.84 -20.29
C ILE A 249 -13.63 4.38 -18.90
N LEU A 250 -14.03 3.62 -17.89
CA LEU A 250 -13.71 3.85 -16.49
C LEU A 250 -12.70 2.78 -16.07
N GLY A 251 -11.44 3.18 -15.86
CA GLY A 251 -10.30 2.31 -15.67
C GLY A 251 -9.81 2.18 -14.21
N GLY A 252 -8.91 1.22 -13.97
CA GLY A 252 -8.23 0.92 -12.69
C GLY A 252 -6.79 0.41 -12.91
N HIS A 253 -6.08 -0.11 -11.90
CA HIS A 253 -4.73 -0.72 -11.94
C HIS A 253 -3.48 0.18 -11.74
N ASP A 254 -3.35 1.36 -12.36
CA ASP A 254 -2.17 2.25 -12.25
C ASP A 254 -2.11 3.19 -11.02
N HIS A 255 -3.17 3.25 -10.21
CA HIS A 255 -3.24 4.02 -8.95
C HIS A 255 -3.13 5.55 -9.03
N PHE A 256 -3.16 6.14 -10.22
CA PHE A 256 -3.20 7.60 -10.41
C PHE A 256 -4.52 8.08 -11.03
N TYR A 257 -4.83 9.36 -10.79
CA TYR A 257 -5.95 10.05 -11.41
C TYR A 257 -5.53 10.57 -12.77
N ALA A 258 -6.28 10.25 -13.83
CA ALA A 258 -6.05 10.79 -15.16
C ALA A 258 -7.30 10.75 -16.02
N HIS A 259 -7.34 11.64 -17.00
CA HIS A 259 -8.40 11.71 -18.00
C HIS A 259 -7.80 11.97 -19.38
N SER A 260 -8.33 11.28 -20.39
CA SER A 260 -8.05 11.56 -21.79
C SER A 260 -9.34 11.44 -22.63
N LEU A 261 -9.36 12.11 -23.79
CA LEU A 261 -10.44 12.00 -24.77
C LEU A 261 -9.85 11.50 -26.08
N ILE A 262 -10.20 10.28 -26.46
CA ILE A 262 -9.58 9.56 -27.58
C ILE A 262 -10.68 9.11 -28.54
N ASN A 263 -10.66 9.59 -29.78
CA ASN A 263 -11.66 9.26 -30.81
C ASN A 263 -13.13 9.43 -30.35
N GLY A 264 -13.39 10.40 -29.46
CA GLY A 264 -14.71 10.66 -28.90
C GLY A 264 -15.08 9.79 -27.68
N THR A 265 -14.22 8.86 -27.28
CA THR A 265 -14.36 8.05 -26.06
C THR A 265 -13.60 8.71 -24.92
N HIS A 266 -14.27 8.94 -23.79
CA HIS A 266 -13.61 9.38 -22.57
C HIS A 266 -12.89 8.20 -21.91
N VAL A 267 -11.63 8.37 -21.50
CA VAL A 267 -10.88 7.39 -20.71
C VAL A 267 -10.54 8.03 -19.38
N LEU A 268 -11.01 7.46 -18.28
CA LEU A 268 -10.94 8.09 -16.95
C LEU A 268 -10.49 7.09 -15.89
N ARG A 269 -9.65 7.58 -14.97
CA ARG A 269 -9.12 6.85 -13.82
C ARG A 269 -9.26 7.74 -12.59
N SER A 270 -9.67 7.16 -11.47
CA SER A 270 -10.07 7.89 -10.25
C SER A 270 -9.09 7.73 -9.08
N GLY A 271 -7.78 7.56 -9.33
CA GLY A 271 -6.78 7.50 -8.24
C GLY A 271 -6.67 6.11 -7.59
N THR A 272 -6.57 6.08 -6.25
CA THR A 272 -6.42 4.86 -5.43
C THR A 272 -6.80 5.14 -3.96
N ASP A 273 -7.03 4.10 -3.15
CA ASP A 273 -7.13 4.12 -1.68
C ASP A 273 -8.07 5.19 -1.13
N PHE A 274 -9.22 5.36 -1.79
CA PHE A 274 -10.22 6.37 -1.44
C PHE A 274 -9.68 7.81 -1.43
N LYS A 275 -8.51 8.08 -2.02
CA LYS A 275 -7.90 9.41 -2.07
C LYS A 275 -8.62 10.33 -3.05
N ASN A 276 -9.22 9.76 -4.09
CA ASN A 276 -9.95 10.50 -5.10
C ASN A 276 -11.25 9.78 -5.50
N LEU A 277 -12.18 10.57 -6.02
CA LEU A 277 -13.43 10.13 -6.63
C LEU A 277 -13.68 10.98 -7.87
N SER A 278 -14.28 10.38 -8.90
CA SER A 278 -14.79 11.14 -10.05
C SER A 278 -16.32 11.22 -9.98
N TYR A 279 -16.85 12.43 -10.06
CA TYR A 279 -18.25 12.69 -10.32
C TYR A 279 -18.44 13.07 -11.78
N ILE A 280 -19.39 12.44 -12.46
CA ILE A 280 -19.58 12.58 -13.91
C ILE A 280 -21.04 12.88 -14.17
N GLU A 281 -21.29 13.90 -14.97
CA GLU A 281 -22.61 14.18 -15.54
C GLU A 281 -22.57 13.89 -17.03
N ALA A 282 -23.54 13.12 -17.51
CA ALA A 282 -23.72 12.87 -18.94
C ALA A 282 -25.03 13.49 -19.41
N ARG A 283 -24.98 14.16 -20.56
CA ARG A 283 -26.11 14.81 -21.23
C ARG A 283 -26.13 14.39 -22.69
N ARG A 284 -27.30 14.13 -23.27
CA ARG A 284 -27.39 13.84 -24.70
C ARG A 284 -26.97 15.04 -25.54
N LYS A 285 -26.29 14.79 -26.65
CA LYS A 285 -25.95 15.82 -27.63
C LYS A 285 -27.21 16.39 -28.28
N GLU A 286 -27.30 17.73 -28.42
CA GLU A 286 -28.45 18.38 -29.06
C GLU A 286 -28.50 18.10 -30.57
N ASP A 287 -27.34 18.03 -31.21
CA ASP A 287 -27.17 17.74 -32.63
C ASP A 287 -27.34 16.25 -32.96
N ASP A 288 -26.98 15.37 -32.01
CA ASP A 288 -27.07 13.92 -32.17
C ASP A 288 -27.45 13.23 -30.85
N PRO A 289 -28.75 13.01 -30.55
CA PRO A 289 -29.21 12.40 -29.31
C PRO A 289 -28.72 10.96 -29.05
N SER A 290 -28.02 10.35 -30.01
CA SER A 290 -27.36 9.04 -29.84
C SER A 290 -25.98 9.16 -29.17
N LYS A 291 -25.44 10.38 -29.07
CA LYS A 291 -24.15 10.68 -28.46
C LYS A 291 -24.31 11.47 -27.16
N TRP A 292 -23.24 11.49 -26.39
CA TRP A 292 -23.22 12.07 -25.05
C TRP A 292 -22.14 13.15 -24.94
N ASP A 293 -22.47 14.22 -24.23
CA ASP A 293 -21.54 15.19 -23.67
C ASP A 293 -21.32 14.86 -22.21
N PHE A 294 -20.07 14.95 -21.75
CA PHE A 294 -19.69 14.67 -20.37
C PHE A 294 -19.09 15.92 -19.72
N ASP A 295 -19.44 16.11 -18.45
CA ASP A 295 -18.75 17.02 -17.55
C ASP A 295 -18.21 16.16 -16.39
N ILE A 296 -16.90 16.25 -16.12
CA ILE A 296 -16.18 15.37 -15.21
C ILE A 296 -15.50 16.22 -14.16
N TRP A 297 -15.76 15.92 -12.90
CA TRP A 297 -15.13 16.55 -11.74
C TRP A 297 -14.34 15.53 -10.92
N ARG A 298 -13.10 15.90 -10.63
CA ARG A 298 -12.26 15.25 -9.61
C ARG A 298 -12.64 15.77 -8.23
N ARG A 299 -12.73 14.84 -7.27
CA ARG A 299 -12.87 15.14 -5.84
C ARG A 299 -11.72 14.55 -5.08
N ASP A 300 -10.98 15.41 -4.38
CA ASP A 300 -9.90 14.98 -3.50
C ASP A 300 -10.42 14.79 -2.09
N ILE A 301 -10.13 13.63 -1.51
CA ILE A 301 -10.54 13.31 -0.15
C ILE A 301 -9.48 13.83 0.80
N VAL A 302 -9.65 15.06 1.25
CA VAL A 302 -8.69 15.79 2.08
C VAL A 302 -9.06 15.81 3.56
N SER A 303 -8.11 16.10 4.43
CA SER A 303 -8.33 16.02 5.90
C SER A 303 -9.37 17.00 6.43
N SER A 304 -9.69 18.07 5.70
CA SER A 304 -10.72 19.04 6.08
C SER A 304 -12.15 18.57 5.85
N ILE A 305 -12.35 17.45 5.14
CA ILE A 305 -13.67 16.85 4.96
C ILE A 305 -14.04 16.09 6.24
N GLU A 306 -15.28 16.28 6.71
CA GLU A 306 -15.80 15.59 7.89
C GLU A 306 -15.98 14.09 7.61
N GLU A 307 -15.62 13.27 8.59
CA GLU A 307 -15.79 11.82 8.54
C GLU A 307 -17.25 11.43 8.81
N ASP A 308 -17.79 10.49 8.05
CA ASP A 308 -19.12 9.94 8.34
C ASP A 308 -19.09 9.15 9.67
N PRO A 309 -19.85 9.56 10.71
CA PRO A 309 -19.78 8.94 12.03
C PRO A 309 -20.20 7.47 12.04
N SER A 310 -21.11 7.07 11.15
CA SER A 310 -21.59 5.69 11.08
C SER A 310 -20.54 4.75 10.48
N THR A 311 -19.81 5.24 9.48
CA THR A 311 -18.74 4.51 8.81
C THR A 311 -17.49 4.48 9.66
N LEU A 312 -17.16 5.57 10.36
CA LEU A 312 -16.04 5.60 11.31
C LEU A 312 -16.16 4.49 12.35
N LYS A 313 -17.34 4.33 12.97
CA LYS A 313 -17.59 3.23 13.91
C LYS A 313 -17.40 1.85 13.29
N LYS A 314 -17.85 1.64 12.04
CA LYS A 314 -17.66 0.37 11.34
C LYS A 314 -16.19 0.09 11.04
N VAL A 315 -15.44 1.11 10.62
CA VAL A 315 -13.99 1.00 10.40
C VAL A 315 -13.30 0.66 11.73
N ASP A 316 -13.66 1.32 12.82
CA ASP A 316 -13.14 1.01 14.15
C ASP A 316 -13.48 -0.43 14.57
N GLU A 317 -14.71 -0.90 14.35
CA GLU A 317 -15.10 -2.29 14.65
C GLU A 317 -14.32 -3.32 13.83
N LEU A 318 -14.06 -3.03 12.55
CA LEU A 318 -13.30 -3.90 11.65
C LEU A 318 -11.79 -3.90 11.97
N THR A 319 -11.23 -2.76 12.36
CA THR A 319 -9.78 -2.56 12.51
C THR A 319 -9.29 -2.68 13.96
N SER A 320 -10.11 -2.40 14.97
CA SER A 320 -9.70 -2.37 16.40
C SER A 320 -9.05 -3.67 16.89
N LYS A 321 -9.62 -4.83 16.53
CA LYS A 321 -9.07 -6.15 16.89
C LYS A 321 -7.72 -6.42 16.24
N LEU A 322 -7.49 -5.89 15.03
CA LEU A 322 -6.23 -6.03 14.30
C LEU A 322 -5.19 -5.04 14.84
N ASN A 323 -5.60 -3.81 15.11
CA ASN A 323 -4.73 -2.71 15.51
C ASN A 323 -3.99 -2.96 16.83
N GLN A 324 -4.63 -3.61 17.82
CA GLN A 324 -4.02 -3.79 19.14
C GLN A 324 -2.79 -4.72 19.12
N SER A 325 -2.81 -5.78 18.30
CA SER A 325 -1.65 -6.69 18.18
C SER A 325 -0.59 -6.14 17.22
N LEU A 326 -1.00 -5.40 16.19
CA LEU A 326 -0.14 -4.95 15.10
C LEU A 326 0.55 -3.60 15.38
N ALA A 327 0.07 -2.83 16.37
CA ALA A 327 0.66 -1.56 16.79
C ALA A 327 1.97 -1.70 17.60
N ARG A 328 2.34 -2.91 18.02
CA ARG A 328 3.55 -3.13 18.83
C ARG A 328 4.82 -2.87 18.02
N PRO A 329 5.80 -2.11 18.57
CA PRO A 329 7.07 -1.87 17.92
C PRO A 329 7.93 -3.14 17.92
N ILE A 330 8.54 -3.45 16.78
CA ILE A 330 9.49 -4.56 16.62
C ILE A 330 10.91 -4.06 16.35
N GLY A 331 11.04 -2.85 15.80
CA GLY A 331 12.33 -2.26 15.47
C GLY A 331 12.29 -0.75 15.53
N TYR A 332 13.41 -0.14 15.14
CA TYR A 332 13.52 1.31 15.06
C TYR A 332 14.37 1.69 13.85
N THR A 333 14.00 2.77 13.15
CA THR A 333 14.80 3.34 12.06
C THR A 333 15.18 4.80 12.30
N ALA A 334 16.43 5.13 11.99
CA ALA A 334 17.00 6.47 12.10
C ALA A 334 16.80 7.32 10.84
N THR A 335 16.36 6.70 9.74
CA THR A 335 16.20 7.31 8.42
C THR A 335 14.79 7.04 7.89
N PRO A 336 14.18 7.96 7.13
CA PRO A 336 12.90 7.69 6.50
C PRO A 336 13.04 6.54 5.49
N LEU A 337 12.09 5.60 5.46
CA LEU A 337 12.05 4.49 4.50
C LEU A 337 11.04 4.83 3.40
N ASP A 338 11.50 4.98 2.15
CA ASP A 338 10.66 5.36 1.02
C ASP A 338 10.08 4.12 0.33
N ALA A 339 8.81 3.79 0.65
CA ALA A 339 8.06 2.66 0.10
C ALA A 339 6.96 3.10 -0.90
N ARG A 340 7.01 4.33 -1.40
CA ARG A 340 6.03 4.85 -2.36
C ARG A 340 6.05 4.05 -3.65
N PHE A 341 4.89 3.76 -4.21
CA PHE A 341 4.73 3.02 -5.47
C PHE A 341 5.58 3.62 -6.59
N SER A 342 5.52 4.94 -6.76
CA SER A 342 6.28 5.67 -7.79
C SER A 342 7.79 5.66 -7.56
N THR A 343 8.27 5.56 -6.32
CA THR A 343 9.69 5.44 -6.03
C THR A 343 10.18 4.04 -6.34
N VAL A 344 9.58 3.03 -5.70
CA VAL A 344 10.11 1.66 -5.72
C VAL A 344 10.08 1.03 -7.11
N ARG A 345 9.17 1.48 -7.99
CA ARG A 345 9.02 0.99 -9.37
C ARG A 345 9.80 1.77 -10.43
N LEU A 346 10.42 2.90 -10.08
CA LEU A 346 11.20 3.72 -11.02
C LEU A 346 12.68 3.86 -10.66
N LYS A 347 13.05 3.67 -9.40
CA LYS A 347 14.41 3.91 -8.91
C LYS A 347 14.73 3.06 -7.69
N GLU A 348 16.01 3.04 -7.34
CA GLU A 348 16.50 2.43 -6.11
C GLU A 348 15.85 3.09 -4.87
N SER A 349 15.36 2.27 -3.95
CA SER A 349 14.80 2.72 -2.68
C SER A 349 15.59 2.14 -1.51
N ASN A 350 15.70 2.91 -0.43
CA ASN A 350 16.43 2.46 0.75
C ASN A 350 15.74 1.29 1.48
N ILE A 351 14.40 1.23 1.44
CA ILE A 351 13.66 0.06 1.95
C ILE A 351 13.90 -1.18 1.08
N GLY A 352 13.97 -1.01 -0.25
CA GLY A 352 14.30 -2.08 -1.18
C GLY A 352 15.69 -2.64 -0.92
N ASN A 353 16.69 -1.78 -0.75
CA ASN A 353 18.05 -2.16 -0.37
C ASN A 353 18.09 -2.95 0.94
N PHE A 354 17.44 -2.41 1.99
CA PHE A 354 17.40 -3.04 3.31
C PHE A 354 16.82 -4.46 3.25
N VAL A 355 15.65 -4.62 2.63
CA VAL A 355 15.01 -5.94 2.55
C VAL A 355 15.83 -6.91 1.72
N CYS A 356 16.38 -6.47 0.58
CA CYS A 356 17.23 -7.33 -0.23
C CYS A 356 18.51 -7.75 0.53
N ASP A 357 19.07 -6.87 1.36
CA ASP A 357 20.22 -7.18 2.20
C ASP A 357 19.87 -8.20 3.29
N VAL A 358 18.72 -8.04 3.97
CA VAL A 358 18.24 -9.01 4.95
C VAL A 358 18.02 -10.38 4.30
N MET A 359 17.35 -10.42 3.14
CA MET A 359 17.15 -11.64 2.35
C MET A 359 18.46 -12.33 1.99
N ARG A 360 19.45 -11.57 1.53
CA ARG A 360 20.76 -12.11 1.16
C ARG A 360 21.50 -12.68 2.36
N GLN A 361 21.56 -11.91 3.45
CA GLN A 361 22.33 -12.25 4.65
C GLN A 361 21.73 -13.44 5.41
N HIS A 362 20.39 -13.50 5.51
CA HIS A 362 19.70 -14.59 6.19
C HIS A 362 20.03 -15.96 5.59
N HIS A 363 20.12 -16.03 4.26
CA HIS A 363 20.39 -17.25 3.52
C HIS A 363 21.86 -17.43 3.09
N GLY A 364 22.74 -16.46 3.35
CA GLY A 364 24.12 -16.49 2.87
C GLY A 364 24.24 -16.55 1.34
N ALA A 365 23.29 -15.95 0.61
CA ALA A 365 23.25 -15.96 -0.85
C ALA A 365 24.31 -15.01 -1.46
N ASP A 366 24.70 -15.28 -2.71
CA ASP A 366 25.65 -14.43 -3.43
C ASP A 366 25.04 -13.06 -3.75
N CYS A 367 23.77 -13.04 -4.14
CA CYS A 367 23.04 -11.83 -4.52
C CYS A 367 21.52 -11.97 -4.34
N THR A 368 20.80 -10.85 -4.40
CA THR A 368 19.34 -10.81 -4.31
C THR A 368 18.76 -9.94 -5.41
N ILE A 369 17.67 -10.41 -6.02
CA ILE A 369 16.76 -9.59 -6.84
C ILE A 369 15.35 -9.78 -6.30
N MET A 370 14.68 -8.66 -6.02
CA MET A 370 13.28 -8.63 -5.63
C MET A 370 12.53 -7.68 -6.57
N ALA A 371 11.42 -8.14 -7.14
CA ALA A 371 10.51 -7.30 -7.89
C ALA A 371 9.91 -6.23 -6.96
N SER A 372 9.96 -4.96 -7.39
CA SER A 372 9.44 -3.82 -6.62
C SER A 372 7.94 -3.91 -6.34
N GLY A 373 7.20 -4.67 -7.14
CA GLY A 373 5.79 -5.02 -6.91
C GLY A 373 5.54 -5.70 -5.56
N THR A 374 6.57 -6.29 -4.94
CA THR A 374 6.52 -6.88 -3.60
C THR A 374 6.39 -5.83 -2.48
N ILE A 375 6.80 -4.58 -2.72
CA ILE A 375 6.73 -3.49 -1.74
C ILE A 375 5.41 -2.73 -1.95
N ARG A 376 4.48 -2.80 -0.99
CA ARG A 376 3.11 -2.28 -1.10
C ARG A 376 2.77 -1.12 -0.14
N GLY A 377 3.74 -0.59 0.59
CA GLY A 377 3.47 0.40 1.63
C GLY A 377 2.88 1.74 1.15
N ASP A 378 3.07 2.09 -0.13
CA ASP A 378 2.70 3.37 -0.80
C ASP A 378 2.88 4.66 0.04
N GLN A 379 3.92 4.68 0.88
CA GLN A 379 4.16 5.80 1.79
C GLN A 379 5.64 5.92 2.17
N ILE A 380 5.97 7.01 2.85
CA ILE A 380 7.27 7.17 3.49
C ILE A 380 7.10 6.87 4.98
N TYR A 381 7.73 5.79 5.45
CA TYR A 381 7.79 5.50 6.88
C TYR A 381 8.83 6.43 7.52
N PRO A 382 8.44 7.24 8.51
CA PRO A 382 9.37 8.21 9.08
C PRO A 382 10.41 7.57 10.01
N PRO A 383 11.50 8.29 10.35
CA PRO A 383 12.37 7.91 11.45
C PRO A 383 11.56 7.72 12.73
N GLY A 384 11.71 6.58 13.38
CA GLY A 384 10.81 6.16 14.45
C GLY A 384 10.72 4.64 14.66
N PRO A 385 9.79 4.20 15.52
CA PRO A 385 9.50 2.79 15.70
C PRO A 385 8.94 2.18 14.42
N ILE A 386 9.43 0.99 14.09
CA ILE A 386 8.84 0.12 13.06
C ILE A 386 7.94 -0.88 13.78
N ARG A 387 6.66 -0.92 13.41
CA ARG A 387 5.65 -1.79 14.02
C ARG A 387 5.36 -3.00 13.14
N ILE A 388 4.69 -4.01 13.70
CA ILE A 388 4.26 -5.19 12.93
C ILE A 388 3.34 -4.77 11.78
N LYS A 389 2.41 -3.84 12.03
CA LYS A 389 1.53 -3.29 10.98
C LYS A 389 2.32 -2.71 9.81
N ASP A 390 3.45 -2.05 10.06
CA ASP A 390 4.23 -1.39 9.01
C ASP A 390 4.86 -2.44 8.09
N ILE A 391 5.41 -3.53 8.66
CA ILE A 391 5.98 -4.62 7.87
C ILE A 391 4.91 -5.37 7.09
N THR A 392 3.81 -5.73 7.73
CA THR A 392 2.77 -6.52 7.07
C THR A 392 2.04 -5.71 6.00
N THR A 393 1.83 -4.41 6.20
CA THR A 393 1.30 -3.50 5.16
C THR A 393 2.28 -3.39 3.99
N CYS A 394 3.57 -3.28 4.29
CA CYS A 394 4.59 -3.12 3.26
C CYS A 394 4.86 -4.41 2.47
N PHE A 395 4.69 -5.58 3.08
CA PHE A 395 4.95 -6.90 2.51
C PHE A 395 3.77 -7.87 2.77
N PRO A 396 2.61 -7.63 2.13
CA PRO A 396 1.37 -8.34 2.43
C PRO A 396 1.30 -9.74 1.79
N PHE A 397 2.11 -10.01 0.78
CA PHE A 397 2.02 -11.26 0.03
C PHE A 397 2.71 -12.43 0.75
N GLU A 398 2.02 -13.56 0.74
CA GLU A 398 2.40 -14.82 1.41
C GLU A 398 3.34 -15.70 0.56
N ASP A 399 3.91 -15.19 -0.54
CA ASP A 399 4.90 -15.96 -1.30
C ASP A 399 6.27 -16.01 -0.58
N PRO A 400 6.87 -17.20 -0.45
CA PRO A 400 8.09 -17.38 0.32
C PRO A 400 9.33 -16.92 -0.47
N VAL A 401 10.40 -16.65 0.28
CA VAL A 401 11.75 -16.44 -0.26
C VAL A 401 12.34 -17.78 -0.64
N VAL A 402 12.90 -17.88 -1.85
CA VAL A 402 13.53 -19.06 -2.43
C VAL A 402 14.98 -18.78 -2.80
N LEU A 403 15.78 -19.84 -2.88
CA LEU A 403 17.17 -19.77 -3.35
C LEU A 403 17.32 -20.53 -4.66
N LEU A 404 17.79 -19.84 -5.68
CA LEU A 404 18.00 -20.38 -7.01
C LEU A 404 19.49 -20.43 -7.33
N ARG A 405 19.97 -21.56 -7.83
CA ARG A 405 21.27 -21.66 -8.49
C ARG A 405 21.08 -21.35 -9.96
N VAL A 406 21.59 -20.19 -10.38
CA VAL A 406 21.41 -19.64 -11.73
C VAL A 406 22.74 -19.17 -12.32
N THR A 407 22.81 -19.09 -13.65
CA THR A 407 23.99 -18.54 -14.34
C THR A 407 24.03 -17.02 -14.22
N GLY A 408 25.21 -16.42 -14.36
CA GLY A 408 25.34 -14.96 -14.45
C GLY A 408 24.54 -14.37 -15.61
N GLN A 409 24.40 -15.12 -16.72
CA GLN A 409 23.54 -14.73 -17.83
C GLN A 409 22.06 -14.68 -17.44
N ALA A 410 21.55 -15.66 -16.69
CA ALA A 410 20.16 -15.66 -16.25
C ALA A 410 19.83 -14.46 -15.34
N ILE A 411 20.78 -14.07 -14.49
CA ILE A 411 20.69 -12.84 -13.67
C ILE A 411 20.68 -11.60 -14.56
N PHE A 412 21.55 -11.53 -15.56
CA PHE A 412 21.59 -10.41 -16.50
C PHE A 412 20.27 -10.28 -17.28
N ASP A 413 19.74 -11.40 -17.79
CA ASP A 413 18.46 -11.44 -18.52
C ASP A 413 17.28 -11.05 -17.61
N ALA A 414 17.34 -11.40 -16.31
CA ALA A 414 16.35 -10.96 -15.34
C ALA A 414 16.39 -9.44 -15.14
N LEU A 415 17.59 -8.83 -15.05
CA LEU A 415 17.75 -7.38 -14.97
C LEU A 415 17.24 -6.68 -16.24
N GLU A 416 17.47 -7.25 -17.43
CA GLU A 416 16.92 -6.75 -18.69
C GLU A 416 15.38 -6.79 -18.70
N ASN A 417 14.77 -7.89 -18.27
CA ASN A 417 13.31 -7.96 -18.10
C ASN A 417 12.81 -6.88 -17.12
N SER A 418 13.50 -6.71 -15.99
CA SER A 418 13.12 -5.75 -14.96
C SER A 418 13.04 -4.31 -15.46
N VAL A 419 13.88 -3.91 -16.42
CA VAL A 419 13.87 -2.56 -17.01
C VAL A 419 13.22 -2.47 -18.39
N ALA A 420 12.69 -3.59 -18.93
CA ALA A 420 12.16 -3.67 -20.29
C ALA A 420 10.97 -2.74 -20.56
N MET A 421 10.15 -2.50 -19.53
CA MET A 421 8.92 -1.72 -19.64
C MET A 421 9.07 -0.28 -19.14
N TYR A 422 10.23 0.10 -18.61
CA TYR A 422 10.52 1.47 -18.16
C TYR A 422 10.21 2.50 -19.27
N PRO A 423 9.58 3.65 -18.96
CA PRO A 423 9.23 4.18 -17.63
C PRO A 423 7.85 3.75 -17.10
N ALA A 424 7.21 2.71 -17.65
CA ALA A 424 5.96 2.21 -17.08
C ALA A 424 6.17 1.73 -15.63
N LEU A 425 5.21 2.02 -14.75
CA LEU A 425 5.25 1.71 -13.31
C LEU A 425 4.95 0.23 -13.02
N GLU A 426 5.69 -0.66 -13.68
CA GLU A 426 5.54 -2.11 -13.56
C GLU A 426 6.15 -2.64 -12.27
N GLY A 427 5.53 -3.67 -11.69
CA GLY A 427 6.06 -4.36 -10.51
C GLY A 427 7.42 -5.02 -10.73
N ARG A 428 7.76 -5.35 -11.98
CA ARG A 428 9.00 -6.05 -12.36
C ARG A 428 10.29 -5.25 -12.17
N PHE A 429 10.22 -3.93 -11.97
CA PHE A 429 11.41 -3.11 -11.71
C PHE A 429 12.16 -3.65 -10.49
N PRO A 430 13.51 -3.74 -10.51
CA PRO A 430 14.22 -4.54 -9.53
C PRO A 430 14.66 -3.69 -8.33
N GLN A 431 14.55 -4.25 -7.13
CA GLN A 431 15.37 -3.88 -5.98
C GLN A 431 16.42 -4.97 -5.78
N VAL A 432 17.64 -4.60 -5.39
CA VAL A 432 18.78 -5.53 -5.47
C VAL A 432 19.69 -5.49 -4.24
N SER A 433 20.39 -6.59 -3.97
CA SER A 433 21.49 -6.67 -3.01
C SER A 433 22.70 -7.37 -3.61
N ASN A 434 23.89 -6.79 -3.38
CA ASN A 434 25.18 -7.24 -3.92
C ASN A 434 25.22 -7.32 -5.46
N ILE A 435 24.33 -6.56 -6.11
CA ILE A 435 24.30 -6.33 -7.55
C ILE A 435 24.38 -4.83 -7.75
N ARG A 436 25.14 -4.41 -8.75
CA ARG A 436 25.17 -3.04 -9.23
C ARG A 436 25.07 -3.04 -10.74
N PHE A 437 24.20 -2.23 -11.32
CA PHE A 437 24.04 -2.19 -12.77
C PHE A 437 23.67 -0.81 -13.29
N GLU A 438 23.98 -0.57 -14.55
CA GLU A 438 23.60 0.64 -15.28
C GLU A 438 22.66 0.29 -16.42
N PHE A 439 21.60 1.09 -16.61
CA PHE A 439 20.68 0.92 -17.73
C PHE A 439 20.34 2.24 -18.41
N ASP A 440 20.04 2.15 -19.71
CA ASP A 440 19.62 3.25 -20.58
C ASP A 440 18.21 2.96 -21.14
N PRO A 441 17.17 3.68 -20.67
CA PRO A 441 15.80 3.44 -21.09
C PRO A 441 15.52 3.82 -22.56
N SER A 442 16.41 4.62 -23.19
CA SER A 442 16.27 5.00 -24.60
C SER A 442 16.61 3.86 -25.57
N ARG A 443 17.29 2.82 -25.07
CA ARG A 443 17.66 1.65 -25.88
C ARG A 443 16.49 0.69 -26.07
N ARG A 444 16.63 -0.16 -27.10
CA ARG A 444 15.67 -1.21 -27.41
C ARG A 444 15.55 -2.18 -26.23
N ARG A 445 14.34 -2.71 -26.04
CA ARG A 445 14.07 -3.72 -25.01
C ARG A 445 14.99 -4.93 -25.21
N GLY A 446 15.59 -5.41 -24.12
CA GLY A 446 16.59 -6.49 -24.15
C GLY A 446 18.04 -6.03 -24.41
N GLU A 447 18.26 -4.73 -24.64
CA GLU A 447 19.59 -4.13 -24.77
C GLU A 447 19.72 -2.87 -23.89
N ARG A 448 18.94 -2.80 -22.80
CA ARG A 448 18.85 -1.61 -21.93
C ARG A 448 19.92 -1.62 -20.86
N VAL A 449 20.31 -2.77 -20.33
CA VAL A 449 21.36 -2.92 -19.33
C VAL A 449 22.72 -2.81 -20.02
N LEU A 450 23.52 -1.84 -19.59
CA LEU A 450 24.83 -1.54 -20.17
C LEU A 450 25.93 -2.40 -19.58
N TRP A 451 25.89 -2.59 -18.25
CA TRP A 451 26.80 -3.44 -17.51
C TRP A 451 26.15 -3.85 -16.18
N ALA A 452 26.61 -4.97 -15.64
CA ALA A 452 26.23 -5.45 -14.33
C ALA A 452 27.46 -5.99 -13.57
N GLU A 453 27.48 -5.76 -12.27
CA GLU A 453 28.44 -6.29 -11.30
C GLU A 453 27.70 -7.13 -10.26
N ILE A 454 28.25 -8.27 -9.90
CA ILE A 454 27.74 -9.17 -8.86
C ILE A 454 28.88 -9.44 -7.87
N GLY A 455 28.65 -9.14 -6.59
CA GLY A 455 29.69 -9.30 -5.56
C GLY A 455 30.89 -8.36 -5.73
N GLY A 456 30.67 -7.17 -6.32
CA GLY A 456 31.71 -6.18 -6.59
C GLY A 456 32.68 -6.57 -7.72
N LYS A 457 32.32 -7.56 -8.54
CA LYS A 457 33.05 -7.97 -9.75
C LYS A 457 32.13 -7.91 -10.96
N PRO A 458 32.65 -7.67 -12.17
CA PRO A 458 31.87 -7.80 -13.39
C PRO A 458 31.13 -9.16 -13.45
N TYR A 459 29.90 -9.15 -13.95
CA TYR A 459 29.15 -10.40 -14.10
C TYR A 459 29.88 -11.37 -15.04
N GLU A 460 29.87 -12.66 -14.71
CA GLU A 460 30.48 -13.72 -15.52
C GLU A 460 29.34 -14.61 -16.07
N PRO A 461 29.08 -14.66 -17.39
CA PRO A 461 27.87 -15.29 -17.95
C PRO A 461 27.68 -16.75 -17.56
N GLU A 462 28.74 -17.56 -17.59
CA GLU A 462 28.70 -19.00 -17.37
C GLU A 462 28.84 -19.40 -15.89
N LYS A 463 29.22 -18.44 -15.03
CA LYS A 463 29.41 -18.71 -13.60
C LYS A 463 28.06 -18.90 -12.92
N LEU A 464 27.99 -19.90 -12.03
CA LEU A 464 26.80 -20.14 -11.22
C LEU A 464 26.84 -19.29 -9.94
N TYR A 465 25.72 -18.65 -9.64
CA TYR A 465 25.49 -17.85 -8.46
C TYR A 465 24.28 -18.39 -7.70
N VAL A 466 24.32 -18.24 -6.38
CA VAL A 466 23.15 -18.43 -5.51
C VAL A 466 22.39 -17.11 -5.45
N LEU A 467 21.27 -17.04 -6.16
CA LEU A 467 20.35 -15.92 -6.18
C LEU A 467 19.25 -16.14 -5.13
N CYS A 468 19.11 -15.19 -4.21
CA CYS A 468 17.96 -15.09 -3.32
C CYS A 468 16.86 -14.28 -4.01
N THR A 469 15.65 -14.83 -4.07
CA THR A 469 14.51 -14.16 -4.70
C THR A 469 13.20 -14.69 -4.10
N ARG A 470 12.06 -14.39 -4.73
CA ARG A 470 10.73 -14.85 -4.30
C ARG A 470 10.26 -15.99 -5.18
N GLY A 471 9.48 -16.91 -4.62
CA GLY A 471 8.87 -18.01 -5.38
C GLY A 471 8.08 -17.53 -6.61
N TYR A 472 7.41 -16.38 -6.47
CA TYR A 472 6.80 -15.64 -7.59
C TYR A 472 7.74 -15.48 -8.79
N MET A 473 8.96 -15.00 -8.56
CA MET A 473 9.97 -14.83 -9.63
C MET A 473 10.54 -16.17 -10.09
N GLY A 474 10.70 -17.14 -9.20
CA GLY A 474 11.15 -18.51 -9.54
C GLY A 474 10.19 -19.26 -10.46
N ARG A 475 8.88 -18.99 -10.37
CA ARG A 475 7.87 -19.47 -11.33
C ARG A 475 7.82 -18.68 -12.65
N GLY A 476 8.74 -17.74 -12.85
CA GLY A 476 8.81 -16.92 -14.06
C GLY A 476 7.69 -15.89 -14.23
N LYS A 477 6.94 -15.58 -13.15
CA LYS A 477 5.92 -14.54 -13.15
C LYS A 477 6.54 -13.17 -13.43
N ASP A 478 5.75 -12.17 -13.82
CA ASP A 478 6.23 -10.85 -14.28
C ASP A 478 7.29 -10.90 -15.42
N GLY A 479 7.31 -11.99 -16.19
CA GLY A 479 8.25 -12.19 -17.29
C GLY A 479 9.64 -12.67 -16.89
N PHE A 480 9.87 -13.07 -15.63
CA PHE A 480 11.15 -13.61 -15.13
C PHE A 480 11.46 -15.04 -15.62
N THR A 481 11.20 -15.31 -16.89
CA THR A 481 11.40 -16.63 -17.53
C THR A 481 12.85 -17.13 -17.45
N SER A 482 13.84 -16.23 -17.35
CA SER A 482 15.25 -16.60 -17.13
C SER A 482 15.51 -17.23 -15.76
N LEU A 483 14.62 -16.99 -14.78
CA LEU A 483 14.68 -17.53 -13.43
C LEU A 483 13.76 -18.74 -13.24
N LEU A 484 13.08 -19.20 -14.31
CA LEU A 484 12.13 -20.30 -14.24
C LEU A 484 12.80 -21.56 -13.70
N VAL A 485 12.22 -22.11 -12.64
CA VAL A 485 12.72 -23.30 -11.95
C VAL A 485 12.46 -24.59 -12.75
N LYS A 486 13.32 -25.59 -12.55
CA LYS A 486 13.22 -26.89 -13.24
C LYS A 486 11.88 -27.60 -13.00
N SER A 487 11.31 -27.47 -11.81
CA SER A 487 10.00 -28.01 -11.42
C SER A 487 8.86 -27.47 -12.31
N GLU A 488 8.99 -26.23 -12.79
CA GLU A 488 8.06 -25.53 -13.68
C GLU A 488 8.52 -25.54 -15.16
N GLY A 489 9.50 -26.40 -15.51
CA GLY A 489 9.98 -26.57 -16.89
C GLY A 489 11.10 -25.61 -17.33
N GLY A 490 11.71 -24.88 -16.40
CA GLY A 490 12.85 -23.99 -16.66
C GLY A 490 14.22 -24.61 -16.43
N GLN A 491 15.23 -23.75 -16.25
CA GLN A 491 16.65 -24.16 -16.11
C GLN A 491 17.23 -23.90 -14.71
N ALA A 492 16.60 -23.04 -13.91
CA ALA A 492 17.08 -22.70 -12.58
C ALA A 492 16.93 -23.88 -11.61
N GLU A 493 17.99 -24.18 -10.87
CA GLU A 493 17.97 -25.23 -9.84
C GLU A 493 17.57 -24.62 -8.49
N GLU A 494 16.56 -25.19 -7.86
CA GLU A 494 16.10 -24.76 -6.54
C GLU A 494 17.01 -25.36 -5.45
N ILE A 495 17.64 -24.50 -4.66
CA ILE A 495 18.37 -24.89 -3.44
C ILE A 495 17.41 -24.88 -2.25
N ILE A 496 16.54 -23.87 -2.19
CA ILE A 496 15.42 -23.78 -1.25
C ILE A 496 14.18 -23.56 -2.10
N GLU A 497 13.33 -24.58 -2.11
CA GLU A 497 12.01 -24.60 -2.76
C GLU A 497 10.99 -23.85 -1.90
N GLU A 498 9.83 -23.54 -2.48
CA GLU A 498 8.78 -22.77 -1.80
C GLU A 498 8.27 -23.41 -0.51
N GLU A 499 8.17 -24.74 -0.46
CA GLU A 499 7.72 -25.48 0.72
C GLU A 499 8.63 -25.26 1.94
N ASN A 500 9.91 -24.97 1.69
CA ASN A 500 10.94 -24.76 2.72
C ASN A 500 11.31 -23.28 2.90
N GLY A 501 10.75 -22.40 2.07
CA GLY A 501 11.05 -20.98 2.06
C GLY A 501 10.36 -20.21 3.20
N ILE A 502 10.93 -19.06 3.56
CA ILE A 502 10.42 -18.22 4.67
C ILE A 502 9.81 -16.94 4.07
N LEU A 503 8.70 -16.47 4.64
CA LEU A 503 8.08 -15.20 4.24
C LEU A 503 9.01 -14.01 4.55
N ILE A 504 9.04 -12.99 3.69
CA ILE A 504 9.79 -11.75 3.94
C ILE A 504 9.37 -11.14 5.29
N SER A 505 8.08 -11.11 5.59
CA SER A 505 7.56 -10.58 6.86
C SER A 505 8.06 -11.36 8.08
N ALA A 506 8.20 -12.69 7.98
CA ALA A 506 8.79 -13.52 9.03
C ALA A 506 10.30 -13.28 9.16
N MET A 507 11.02 -13.16 8.03
CA MET A 507 12.45 -12.90 8.02
C MET A 507 12.81 -11.53 8.61
N LEU A 508 12.04 -10.49 8.28
CA LEU A 508 12.21 -9.17 8.87
C LEU A 508 11.91 -9.18 10.37
N ARG A 509 10.87 -9.90 10.82
CA ARG A 509 10.59 -10.10 12.25
C ARG A 509 11.77 -10.77 12.97
N GLN A 510 12.31 -11.86 12.42
CA GLN A 510 13.49 -12.54 12.97
C GLN A 510 14.73 -11.63 13.00
N TYR A 511 14.95 -10.83 11.96
CA TYR A 511 16.03 -9.85 11.93
C TYR A 511 15.92 -8.85 13.08
N PHE A 512 14.73 -8.27 13.27
CA PHE A 512 14.49 -7.34 14.37
C PHE A 512 14.56 -8.01 15.75
N MET A 513 14.10 -9.26 15.90
CA MET A 513 14.30 -10.05 17.13
C MET A 513 15.78 -10.33 17.42
N GLY A 514 16.59 -10.54 16.39
CA GLY A 514 18.05 -10.60 16.52
C GLY A 514 18.62 -9.31 17.10
N LEU A 515 18.19 -8.15 16.58
CA LEU A 515 18.60 -6.84 17.09
C LEU A 515 18.11 -6.57 18.52
N LEU A 516 16.91 -7.03 18.88
CA LEU A 516 16.41 -7.03 20.26
C LEU A 516 17.36 -7.78 21.19
N THR A 517 17.74 -8.99 20.80
CA THR A 517 18.61 -9.86 21.60
C THR A 517 19.99 -9.24 21.77
N VAL A 518 20.60 -8.75 20.68
CA VAL A 518 21.90 -8.06 20.73
C VAL A 518 21.82 -6.78 21.56
N GLY A 519 20.73 -6.02 21.47
CA GLY A 519 20.49 -4.82 22.28
C GLY A 519 20.41 -5.13 23.78
N ARG A 520 19.59 -6.13 24.16
CA ARG A 520 19.51 -6.63 25.55
C ARG A 520 20.88 -7.11 26.05
N TRP A 521 21.68 -7.74 25.20
CA TRP A 521 23.01 -8.25 25.56
C TRP A 521 24.06 -7.14 25.74
N LYS A 522 24.03 -6.07 24.93
CA LYS A 522 24.88 -4.88 25.14
C LYS A 522 24.68 -4.27 26.53
N ASN A 523 23.45 -4.29 27.03
CA ASN A 523 23.10 -3.78 28.36
C ASN A 523 23.30 -4.81 29.49
N LEU A 524 23.44 -6.10 29.17
CA LEU A 524 23.77 -7.14 30.14
C LEU A 524 25.16 -6.92 30.75
N ALA A 525 26.15 -6.50 29.95
CA ALA A 525 27.47 -6.14 30.44
C ALA A 525 27.42 -4.95 31.41
N GLN A 526 26.64 -3.90 31.10
CA GLN A 526 26.44 -2.77 32.00
C GLN A 526 25.64 -3.13 33.25
N HIS A 527 24.71 -4.08 33.15
CA HIS A 527 23.98 -4.64 34.27
C HIS A 527 24.93 -5.42 35.19
N TRP A 528 25.76 -6.32 34.66
CA TRP A 528 26.76 -7.05 35.43
C TRP A 528 27.85 -6.15 36.00
N VAL A 529 28.25 -5.08 35.31
CA VAL A 529 29.13 -4.03 35.87
C VAL A 529 28.45 -3.30 37.03
N ARG A 530 27.16 -2.96 36.92
CA ARG A 530 26.37 -2.38 38.02
C ARG A 530 26.19 -3.34 39.20
N VAL A 531 25.98 -4.63 38.93
CA VAL A 531 25.90 -5.69 39.95
C VAL A 531 27.25 -5.86 40.63
N ALA A 532 28.35 -5.93 39.87
CA ALA A 532 29.71 -6.02 40.39
C ALA A 532 30.11 -4.77 41.21
N GLN A 533 29.66 -3.57 40.81
CA GLN A 533 29.85 -2.34 41.58
C GLN A 533 29.03 -2.30 42.88
N LYS A 534 27.90 -3.02 42.94
CA LYS A 534 27.07 -3.17 44.14
C LYS A 534 27.54 -4.30 45.06
N CYS A 535 28.32 -5.25 44.53
CA CYS A 535 29.01 -6.26 45.33
C CYS A 535 30.28 -5.62 45.92
N GLU A 536 30.18 -5.13 47.16
CA GLU A 536 31.35 -4.63 47.89
C GLU A 536 32.48 -5.68 47.91
N THR A 537 33.70 -5.22 47.60
CA THR A 537 34.95 -5.99 47.70
C THR A 537 35.09 -6.71 49.04
N PRO A 538 35.56 -7.97 49.09
CA PRO A 538 35.74 -8.67 50.36
C PRO A 538 36.82 -7.98 51.19
N VAL A 539 36.48 -7.63 52.43
CA VAL A 539 37.42 -7.12 53.42
C VAL A 539 38.41 -8.22 53.76
N SER A 540 39.70 -7.98 53.51
CA SER A 540 40.79 -8.92 53.83
C SER A 540 40.83 -9.23 55.34
N PRO A 541 41.12 -10.47 55.78
CA PRO A 541 41.08 -10.83 57.18
C PRO A 541 42.35 -10.35 57.89
N VAL A 542 42.24 -9.36 58.78
CA VAL A 542 43.30 -9.05 59.75
C VAL A 542 42.76 -9.13 61.18
N ARG A 543 43.54 -9.83 62.00
CA ARG A 543 43.38 -10.26 63.39
C ARG A 543 43.01 -9.16 64.42
N THR A 544 42.05 -9.54 65.28
CA THR A 544 41.91 -9.33 66.74
C THR A 544 42.78 -8.31 67.48
N THR A 545 42.14 -7.41 68.24
CA THR A 545 42.45 -7.10 69.66
C THR A 545 41.21 -6.62 70.44
N PHE A 546 41.12 -7.04 71.70
CA PHE A 546 40.09 -6.82 72.72
C PHE A 546 39.91 -5.34 73.17
N ASN A 547 38.70 -4.89 73.52
CA ASN A 547 38.23 -4.64 74.92
C ASN A 547 36.84 -3.93 75.01
N THR A 548 35.91 -4.54 75.76
CA THR A 548 34.97 -4.00 76.78
C THR A 548 34.29 -2.62 76.61
N ASP A 549 32.94 -2.58 76.48
CA ASP A 549 31.97 -2.29 77.58
C ASP A 549 30.52 -2.01 77.07
N PHE A 550 29.54 -2.58 77.80
CA PHE A 550 28.06 -2.45 77.69
C PHE A 550 27.51 -1.09 78.24
N PRO A 551 26.18 -0.75 78.31
CA PRO A 551 24.94 -1.51 78.04
C PRO A 551 23.78 -0.79 77.27
N SER A 552 22.71 -1.58 77.16
CA SER A 552 21.37 -1.58 76.54
C SER A 552 20.27 -0.55 76.90
N LEU A 553 19.20 -0.63 76.08
CA LEU A 553 17.74 -0.66 76.35
C LEU A 553 16.93 0.65 76.56
N GLU A 554 16.07 0.88 75.56
CA GLU A 554 14.65 1.30 75.57
C GLU A 554 14.03 2.18 76.68
N SER A 555 13.25 3.16 76.17
CA SER A 555 12.00 3.74 76.71
C SER A 555 12.19 4.82 77.81
N VAL A 556 11.47 5.96 77.85
CA VAL A 556 10.06 6.27 77.58
C VAL A 556 9.93 7.80 77.34
N ALA A 557 9.08 8.19 76.38
CA ALA A 557 8.18 9.36 76.26
C ALA A 557 8.64 10.77 76.73
N GLU A 558 8.21 11.90 76.17
CA GLU A 558 6.84 12.29 75.86
C GLU A 558 6.83 13.74 75.30
N ASN A 559 5.82 14.07 74.48
CA ASN A 559 5.21 15.40 74.24
C ASN A 559 5.65 16.36 73.08
N LEU A 560 4.86 16.26 71.98
CA LEU A 560 4.07 17.30 71.25
C LEU A 560 4.73 18.24 70.19
N PRO A 561 3.99 18.80 69.18
CA PRO A 561 2.61 18.52 68.68
C PRO A 561 2.44 18.41 67.12
N LYS A 562 1.21 18.04 66.69
CA LYS A 562 0.69 17.83 65.33
C LYS A 562 0.12 19.10 64.65
N ASP A 563 0.28 19.21 63.32
CA ASP A 563 -0.65 19.69 62.26
C ASP A 563 0.19 19.92 60.97
N LYS A 564 -0.20 19.78 59.70
CA LYS A 564 -1.44 19.47 58.98
C LYS A 564 -1.04 19.12 57.53
N ARG A 565 -1.90 18.33 56.86
CA ARG A 565 -1.92 18.04 55.41
C ARG A 565 -1.21 19.08 54.52
N THR A 566 -0.27 18.62 53.70
CA THR A 566 -0.04 19.16 52.35
C THR A 566 0.15 18.00 51.39
N GLU A 567 -0.64 18.04 50.33
CA GLU A 567 -0.78 17.06 49.27
C GLU A 567 0.57 16.77 48.61
N SER A 568 0.94 15.49 48.54
CA SER A 568 1.99 15.02 47.62
C SER A 568 1.42 15.03 46.21
N VAL A 569 1.36 16.21 45.59
CA VAL A 569 1.30 16.34 44.13
C VAL A 569 2.55 15.63 43.60
N THR A 570 2.31 14.52 42.91
CA THR A 570 3.33 13.65 42.33
C THR A 570 4.30 14.48 41.48
N LYS A 571 5.60 14.20 41.63
CA LYS A 571 6.69 14.81 40.84
C LYS A 571 6.50 14.63 39.33
N ASP A 572 5.59 13.78 38.89
CA ASP A 572 5.35 13.41 37.50
C ASP A 572 4.60 14.45 36.66
N ALA A 573 4.02 15.49 37.27
CA ALA A 573 3.28 16.53 36.56
C ALA A 573 4.15 17.67 35.97
N LYS A 574 5.45 17.74 36.29
CA LYS A 574 6.29 18.93 36.01
C LYS A 574 7.14 18.86 34.73
N ASP A 575 7.13 17.76 33.98
CA ASP A 575 7.93 17.63 32.74
C ASP A 575 7.11 17.06 31.56
N PRO A 576 6.27 17.90 30.91
CA PRO A 576 5.49 17.50 29.73
C PRO A 576 6.38 17.09 28.55
N TRP A 577 7.55 17.73 28.41
CA TRP A 577 8.47 17.49 27.30
C TRP A 577 9.24 16.17 27.48
N GLY A 578 9.75 15.88 28.68
CA GLY A 578 10.35 14.59 28.98
C GLY A 578 9.36 13.44 28.90
N ARG A 579 8.07 13.66 29.21
CA ARG A 579 7.00 12.66 28.99
C ARG A 579 6.77 12.41 27.49
N PHE A 580 6.70 13.47 26.69
CA PHE A 580 6.59 13.38 25.24
C PHE A 580 7.79 12.64 24.63
N LEU A 581 9.02 12.97 25.03
CA LEU A 581 10.23 12.29 24.57
C LEU A 581 10.24 10.82 24.97
N LYS A 582 9.90 10.47 26.22
CA LYS A 582 9.82 9.07 26.67
C LYS A 582 8.78 8.26 25.89
N ARG A 583 7.60 8.84 25.60
CA ARG A 583 6.55 8.23 24.76
C ARG A 583 7.03 8.06 23.32
N ARG A 584 7.58 9.12 22.72
CA ARG A 584 8.15 9.12 21.36
C ARG A 584 9.20 8.02 21.16
N PHE A 585 10.04 7.82 22.17
CA PHE A 585 11.16 6.90 22.10
C PHE A 585 10.85 5.51 22.64
N SER A 586 9.60 5.24 23.04
CA SER A 586 9.19 3.96 23.63
C SER A 586 10.12 3.50 24.76
N ILE A 587 10.66 4.46 25.53
CA ILE A 587 11.55 4.18 26.66
C ILE A 587 10.69 3.50 27.73
N ASN A 588 11.06 2.25 28.08
CA ASN A 588 10.35 1.31 28.98
C ASN A 588 9.17 0.49 28.40
N ILE A 589 8.97 0.44 27.09
CA ILE A 589 8.02 -0.52 26.50
C ILE A 589 8.76 -1.84 26.23
N GLN A 590 8.41 -2.92 26.93
CA GLN A 590 9.05 -4.23 26.72
C GLN A 590 8.46 -4.95 25.48
N PRO A 591 9.30 -5.57 24.64
CA PRO A 591 8.84 -6.34 23.49
C PRO A 591 8.36 -7.74 23.88
N HIS A 592 7.61 -8.35 22.95
CA HIS A 592 6.99 -9.68 23.01
C HIS A 592 7.90 -10.76 23.59
N ASP A 593 7.35 -11.60 24.48
CA ASP A 593 7.98 -12.85 24.94
C ASP A 593 7.30 -14.01 24.21
N ASP A 594 7.97 -14.60 23.21
CA ASP A 594 7.43 -15.72 22.41
C ASP A 594 7.32 -17.05 23.19
N ASN A 595 7.57 -17.05 24.51
CA ASN A 595 7.50 -18.25 25.35
C ASN A 595 6.10 -18.57 25.92
N GLU A 596 5.06 -17.77 25.62
CA GLU A 596 3.69 -18.02 26.10
C GLU A 596 2.74 -18.53 24.99
N ALA A 597 3.26 -19.29 24.03
CA ALA A 597 2.44 -20.07 23.09
C ALA A 597 2.64 -21.59 23.34
N SER A 598 2.16 -22.07 24.48
CA SER A 598 1.87 -23.49 24.67
C SER A 598 0.49 -23.65 25.32
N ASP A 599 -0.46 -24.15 24.53
CA ASP A 599 -1.77 -24.60 25.01
C ASP A 599 -1.62 -25.74 26.03
N GLU A 600 -1.72 -25.46 27.34
CA GLU A 600 -2.11 -26.45 28.36
C GLU A 600 -2.90 -25.79 29.51
N GLU A 601 -4.23 -26.03 29.49
CA GLU A 601 -5.26 -26.10 30.55
C GLU A 601 -5.34 -25.16 31.79
N PRO A 602 -6.58 -24.96 32.33
CA PRO A 602 -6.92 -23.81 33.15
C PRO A 602 -6.86 -24.11 34.65
N HIS A 603 -5.89 -23.54 35.38
CA HIS A 603 -6.01 -23.41 36.82
C HIS A 603 -5.34 -22.15 37.38
N GLY A 604 -6.20 -21.17 37.65
CA GLY A 604 -6.24 -20.38 38.89
C GLY A 604 -4.92 -19.83 39.44
N LYS A 605 -4.59 -18.61 39.03
CA LYS A 605 -4.19 -17.52 39.92
C LYS A 605 -4.42 -16.22 39.19
N GLU A 606 -5.39 -15.44 39.67
CA GLU A 606 -5.57 -14.02 39.31
C GLU A 606 -4.24 -13.30 39.55
N ARG A 607 -3.46 -13.15 38.48
CA ARG A 607 -2.52 -12.04 38.36
C ARG A 607 -3.34 -10.93 37.74
N GLU A 608 -3.39 -9.79 38.42
CA GLU A 608 -3.92 -8.55 37.86
C GLU A 608 -3.19 -8.30 36.53
N GLU A 609 -3.82 -8.69 35.43
CA GLU A 609 -3.46 -8.26 34.09
C GLU A 609 -3.76 -6.76 34.09
N GLU A 610 -2.72 -5.94 34.24
CA GLU A 610 -2.81 -4.53 33.91
C GLU A 610 -3.26 -4.45 32.46
N GLU A 611 -4.54 -4.10 32.26
CA GLU A 611 -5.15 -3.83 30.97
C GLU A 611 -4.25 -2.85 30.18
N PHE A 612 -3.54 -3.38 29.18
CA PHE A 612 -2.81 -2.59 28.20
C PHE A 612 -3.82 -1.93 27.24
N GLU A 613 -4.50 -0.90 27.73
CA GLU A 613 -5.05 0.15 26.89
C GLU A 613 -3.87 0.99 26.35
N ASP A 614 -3.49 0.80 25.08
CA ASP A 614 -2.64 1.77 24.35
C ASP A 614 -3.48 2.56 23.31
N PRO A 615 -4.35 3.49 23.75
CA PRO A 615 -4.93 4.50 22.87
C PRO A 615 -3.95 5.66 22.57
N ASP A 616 -2.70 5.60 23.06
CA ASP A 616 -1.73 6.70 23.04
C ASP A 616 -0.79 6.68 21.81
N GLY A 617 -0.59 5.52 21.15
CA GLY A 617 0.26 5.39 19.96
C GLY A 617 -0.22 6.20 18.74
N ALA A 618 -1.52 6.14 18.42
CA ALA A 618 -2.10 6.91 17.32
C ALA A 618 -2.08 8.43 17.58
N ARG A 619 -2.29 8.82 18.84
CA ARG A 619 -2.20 10.21 19.28
C ARG A 619 -0.77 10.76 19.14
N LEU A 620 0.23 9.96 19.50
CA LEU A 620 1.64 10.31 19.32
C LEU A 620 2.01 10.48 17.85
N ASP A 621 1.53 9.59 16.97
CA ASP A 621 1.73 9.68 15.52
C ASP A 621 1.12 10.98 14.96
N PHE A 622 -0.09 11.34 15.39
CA PHE A 622 -0.77 12.59 15.05
C PHE A 622 -0.01 13.84 15.56
N GLU A 623 0.45 13.83 16.82
CA GLU A 623 1.24 14.94 17.40
C GLU A 623 2.56 15.16 16.64
N ILE A 624 3.26 14.09 16.25
CA ILE A 624 4.49 14.17 15.44
C ILE A 624 4.21 14.73 14.04
N LEU A 625 3.13 14.28 13.40
CA LEU A 625 2.69 14.82 12.09
C LEU A 625 2.41 16.32 12.18
N LEU A 626 1.71 16.76 13.23
CA LEU A 626 1.41 18.18 13.46
C LEU A 626 2.70 19.00 13.63
N MET A 627 3.64 18.51 14.45
CA MET A 627 4.94 19.16 14.65
C MET A 627 5.73 19.30 13.35
N ARG A 628 5.75 18.25 12.51
CA ARG A 628 6.43 18.30 11.21
C ARG A 628 5.78 19.30 10.24
N LYS A 629 4.44 19.27 10.12
CA LYS A 629 3.69 20.22 9.28
C LYS A 629 3.95 21.67 9.73
N PHE A 630 3.96 21.91 11.05
CA PHE A 630 4.27 23.22 11.61
C PHE A 630 5.71 23.64 11.29
N PHE A 631 6.69 22.77 11.51
CA PHE A 631 8.10 23.09 11.29
C PHE A 631 8.42 23.32 9.81
N ALA A 632 7.83 22.53 8.91
CA ALA A 632 7.96 22.73 7.46
C ALA A 632 7.37 24.07 7.01
N LYS A 633 6.16 24.42 7.47
CA LYS A 633 5.56 25.75 7.20
C LYS A 633 6.37 26.89 7.79
N TRP A 634 6.91 26.72 9.00
CA TRP A 634 7.79 27.69 9.62
C TRP A 634 9.08 27.89 8.81
N ALA A 635 9.75 26.82 8.42
CA ALA A 635 10.99 26.86 7.64
C ALA A 635 10.78 27.51 6.27
N LEU A 636 9.66 27.19 5.59
CA LEU A 636 9.25 27.83 4.34
C LEU A 636 9.06 29.34 4.52
N LYS A 637 8.30 29.77 5.55
CA LYS A 637 8.11 31.20 5.86
C LYS A 637 9.40 31.90 6.27
N ALA A 638 10.29 31.19 6.97
CA ALA A 638 11.59 31.69 7.42
C ALA A 638 12.66 31.65 6.31
N LYS A 639 12.35 31.12 5.12
CA LYS A 639 13.29 30.89 4.01
C LYS A 639 14.54 30.10 4.40
N VAL A 640 14.41 29.23 5.40
CA VAL A 640 15.48 28.32 5.82
C VAL A 640 15.50 27.16 4.83
N LYS A 641 16.65 26.94 4.17
CA LYS A 641 16.84 25.71 3.37
C LYS A 641 16.85 24.53 4.33
N THR A 642 15.82 23.70 4.26
CA THR A 642 15.73 22.45 5.01
C THR A 642 15.98 21.27 4.08
N SER A 643 16.91 20.39 4.42
CA SER A 643 16.96 19.02 3.90
C SER A 643 15.97 18.14 4.68
N ILE A 644 15.62 16.98 4.11
CA ILE A 644 15.09 15.87 4.92
C ILE A 644 16.06 15.66 6.08
N CYS A 645 15.53 15.53 7.31
CA CYS A 645 16.31 15.42 8.54
C CYS A 645 17.56 14.58 8.28
N ASP A 646 18.73 15.14 8.58
CA ASP A 646 19.97 14.38 8.55
C ASP A 646 19.75 13.07 9.33
N PRO A 647 20.30 11.93 8.86
CA PRO A 647 20.28 10.70 9.63
C PRO A 647 20.72 10.99 11.06
N LEU A 648 19.98 10.49 12.05
CA LEU A 648 20.39 10.62 13.45
C LEU A 648 21.81 10.01 13.59
N LYS A 649 22.75 10.79 14.14
CA LYS A 649 24.14 10.32 14.29
C LYS A 649 24.28 9.39 15.48
N GLU A 650 25.27 8.51 15.43
CA GLU A 650 25.59 7.60 16.54
C GLU A 650 25.90 8.42 17.81
N GLY A 651 25.08 8.24 18.86
CA GLY A 651 25.16 8.99 20.12
C GLY A 651 24.11 10.10 20.29
N GLU A 652 23.43 10.54 19.23
CA GLU A 652 22.25 11.44 19.35
C GLU A 652 20.98 10.67 19.76
N TYR A 653 21.03 9.34 19.74
CA TYR A 653 19.92 8.47 20.06
C TYR A 653 20.36 7.05 20.47
N THR A 654 19.81 6.53 21.58
CA THR A 654 19.94 5.13 22.00
C THR A 654 18.59 4.62 22.49
N VAL A 655 18.06 3.57 21.85
CA VAL A 655 16.94 2.79 22.38
C VAL A 655 17.52 1.69 23.25
N ASP A 656 17.10 1.61 24.51
CA ASP A 656 17.71 0.70 25.49
C ASP A 656 17.48 -0.79 25.17
N TRP A 657 16.57 -1.10 24.24
CA TRP A 657 16.11 -2.46 23.97
C TRP A 657 16.39 -2.97 22.54
N THR A 658 16.84 -2.13 21.59
CA THR A 658 17.18 -2.57 20.22
C THR A 658 18.23 -1.71 19.55
N THR A 659 18.93 -2.26 18.57
CA THR A 659 19.83 -1.48 17.69
C THR A 659 19.02 -0.86 16.56
N CYS A 660 19.21 0.43 16.31
CA CYS A 660 18.50 1.17 15.26
C CYS A 660 19.06 0.85 13.87
N ILE A 661 18.20 0.69 12.86
CA ILE A 661 18.61 0.58 11.45
C ILE A 661 18.68 1.96 10.79
N ALA A 662 19.59 2.15 9.84
CA ALA A 662 19.69 3.38 9.05
C ALA A 662 19.93 3.08 7.56
N PRO A 663 18.96 2.46 6.84
CA PRO A 663 19.14 2.14 5.44
C PRO A 663 19.33 3.38 4.56
N VAL A 664 20.28 3.29 3.64
CA VAL A 664 20.59 4.34 2.67
C VAL A 664 20.48 3.81 1.23
N VAL A 665 20.41 4.74 0.29
CA VAL A 665 20.54 4.45 -1.15
C VAL A 665 22.02 4.40 -1.47
N ASP A 666 22.51 3.27 -1.99
CA ASP A 666 23.93 3.02 -2.21
C ASP A 666 24.37 3.30 -3.66
N GLY A 667 23.42 3.56 -4.57
CA GLY A 667 23.71 3.73 -6.00
C GLY A 667 24.00 2.39 -6.69
N ARG A 668 23.24 1.36 -6.28
CA ARG A 668 23.20 0.02 -6.87
C ARG A 668 22.55 0.05 -8.26
N ILE A 669 21.59 0.96 -8.48
CA ILE A 669 20.86 1.07 -9.76
C ILE A 669 21.15 2.44 -10.38
N ILE A 670 21.81 2.44 -11.55
CA ILE A 670 22.23 3.66 -12.22
C ILE A 670 21.45 3.79 -13.53
N MET A 671 20.73 4.90 -13.68
CA MET A 671 20.06 5.23 -14.95
C MET A 671 20.88 6.28 -15.69
N THR A 672 21.22 6.02 -16.95
CA THR A 672 21.87 6.98 -17.84
C THR A 672 20.99 7.37 -19.01
N GLY A 673 21.21 8.55 -19.59
CA GLY A 673 20.45 9.03 -20.75
C GLY A 673 19.18 9.84 -20.46
N ALA A 674 18.73 9.96 -19.21
CA ALA A 674 17.65 10.88 -18.86
C ALA A 674 18.18 12.31 -18.73
N SER A 675 17.70 13.21 -19.59
CA SER A 675 17.76 14.65 -19.31
C SER A 675 17.11 14.89 -17.95
N THR A 676 17.89 15.31 -16.97
CA THR A 676 17.40 15.70 -15.66
C THR A 676 16.29 16.74 -15.86
N PRO A 677 15.06 16.56 -15.33
CA PRO A 677 14.13 17.67 -15.28
C PRO A 677 14.83 18.77 -14.48
N LYS A 678 15.00 19.95 -15.09
CA LYS A 678 15.56 21.09 -14.39
C LYS A 678 14.63 21.41 -13.22
N ASN A 679 15.19 21.36 -12.01
CA ASN A 679 14.59 21.83 -10.77
C ASN A 679 13.92 23.20 -10.89
#